data_AF-A0AA43EYB0-F1
#
_entry.id   AF-A0AA43EYB0-F1
#
_cell.length_a   1.000
_cell.length_b   1.000
_cell.length_c   1.000
_cell.angle_alpha   90.00
_cell.angle_beta   90.00
_cell.angle_gamma   90.00
#
_symmetry.space_group_name_H-M   'P 1'
#
loop_
_entity.id
_entity.type
_entity.pdbx_description
1 polymer ?
#
loop_
_entity_poly.entity_id
_entity_poly.type
_entity_poly.pdbx_seq_one_letter_code
_entity_poly.pdbx_strand_id
1 'polypeptide(L)'
;MRRAAGAALLAAAAACLAPAQAGRVSDVRATPHNLSASGGSGVGGVRAVSESQVCAFCHTPHAATPGLAPLWNRKLSGATYTVYTSSSLDANAIQGTLDQPGGSSKLCLSCHDGTLAIGSVNVLNGLGSGQEQGTVSIPMVGTGPGGAMPSGQGAATGYTRNVGVDLSNDHPISLSYTGALATRDGELRPVDAAQRWPAGSGTVLGVRAPGYRPLLPLEPTGSGGTGQVQCGSCHDPHMRETDTTQGNQKFLRQNRFQAGTPGPGYNEAGDIICLSCHDKNGIGGTWAFSAHANPQVATQTYLPVASTAAFRDLPASLPVWKASCLNCHDTHTVQGARRLAREGTDSVASPKSGGASAIEEVCYQCHSATPVITNAGSLVPNIRSEYARAVRMPITNTEQGVSAEAHDIGGSFVEPGSVNCTAADNRCGADFVESRALLGVGNLANRHAECTDCHNPHRVVKFRSFAGASGSVAGPPEAAGTHAHTDTTGSIHSNIASGVLRGTTGVEPLYGSASFHSLPTGYAYKRGDPGASSDNSAAASYVTREYQICLKCHSDFGYSDNNVLPTGNRPSLGRTGGTPSGTNNLTQYTNQAKEFQAPLGHRGEGSTVDSGAFAGDPPGPVTSVDFNTNNHRSWHPVVGDTGRTPAVRGGLSANNWQVPWRNAVGTQTMYCSDCHGAEVAANNSVVPDGGENGVPWGPHGSNNAFLLKGAWNNATGTGQQATGLCFKCHSYTIYATRADTRTGFWLTDRGEDGHSMHADKIGRLRCNWCHVAVPHGWKNKAFLVNLNDVGLEAGLAPGTQVRNNTGAPYNQQPYYMNAILKVRNFRPSGQWRATDCGSAGAPGNGQSGRDWMRDSNENCQNPP
;
A
#
# COMPACT_ATOMS: atom_id res chain seq x y z
N MET A 1 -86.18 -33.63 -18.70
CA MET A 1 -86.52 -34.31 -17.43
C MET A 1 -85.24 -34.62 -16.67
N ARG A 2 -85.19 -34.29 -15.37
CA ARG A 2 -84.39 -34.89 -14.26
C ARG A 2 -82.84 -34.87 -14.40
N ARG A 3 -82.15 -34.01 -13.62
CA ARG A 3 -81.53 -34.22 -12.27
C ARG A 3 -80.14 -34.90 -12.34
N ALA A 4 -79.07 -34.15 -12.01
CA ALA A 4 -78.25 -34.22 -10.77
C ALA A 4 -77.15 -35.31 -10.86
N ALA A 5 -75.91 -35.24 -10.38
CA ALA A 5 -75.10 -34.40 -9.47
C ALA A 5 -73.61 -34.62 -9.90
N GLY A 6 -72.60 -33.76 -9.70
CA GLY A 6 -72.12 -33.15 -8.46
C GLY A 6 -71.00 -34.00 -7.82
N ALA A 7 -69.73 -33.77 -8.17
CA ALA A 7 -68.54 -34.19 -7.41
C ALA A 7 -67.37 -33.20 -7.64
N ALA A 8 -66.68 -32.88 -6.55
CA ALA A 8 -65.84 -31.70 -6.35
C ALA A 8 -64.42 -31.81 -6.95
N LEU A 9 -63.90 -30.67 -7.41
CA LEU A 9 -62.47 -30.39 -7.54
C LEU A 9 -62.19 -29.06 -6.84
N LEU A 10 -61.64 -29.13 -5.63
CA LEU A 10 -61.02 -28.00 -4.94
C LEU A 10 -59.67 -27.73 -5.61
N ALA A 11 -59.61 -26.69 -6.45
CA ALA A 11 -58.35 -26.09 -6.86
C ALA A 11 -57.88 -25.13 -5.76
N ALA A 12 -56.84 -25.53 -5.02
CA ALA A 12 -56.10 -24.63 -4.14
C ALA A 12 -55.35 -23.61 -5.01
N ALA A 13 -55.84 -22.38 -5.07
CA ALA A 13 -55.09 -21.24 -5.56
C ALA A 13 -53.96 -20.95 -4.57
N ALA A 14 -52.77 -21.50 -4.84
CA ALA A 14 -51.54 -21.06 -4.20
C ALA A 14 -51.23 -19.64 -4.70
N ALA A 15 -51.70 -18.64 -3.98
CA ALA A 15 -51.23 -17.27 -4.13
C ALA A 15 -49.71 -17.29 -3.92
N CYS A 16 -48.96 -16.95 -4.97
CA CYS A 16 -47.56 -16.58 -4.86
C CYS A 16 -47.48 -15.30 -4.02
N LEU A 17 -47.45 -15.45 -2.70
CA LEU A 17 -46.99 -14.42 -1.79
C LEU A 17 -45.49 -14.28 -2.03
N ALA A 18 -45.12 -13.31 -2.87
CA ALA A 18 -43.80 -12.71 -2.78
C ALA A 18 -43.61 -12.29 -1.31
N PRO A 19 -42.49 -12.63 -0.64
CA PRO A 19 -42.25 -12.12 0.70
C PRO A 19 -42.28 -10.60 0.60
N ALA A 20 -43.25 -9.97 1.26
CA ALA A 20 -43.26 -8.54 1.46
C ALA A 20 -41.94 -8.20 2.16
N GLN A 21 -41.02 -7.56 1.44
CA GLN A 21 -39.79 -7.06 2.05
C GLN A 21 -40.21 -5.97 3.04
N ALA A 22 -40.31 -6.34 4.32
CA ALA A 22 -40.28 -5.37 5.40
C ALA A 22 -38.86 -4.80 5.42
N GLY A 23 -38.65 -3.69 4.71
CA GLY A 23 -37.36 -3.04 4.60
C GLY A 23 -37.59 -1.61 4.14
N ARG A 24 -37.63 -0.69 5.11
CA ARG A 24 -37.83 0.77 4.96
C ARG A 24 -39.24 1.26 4.64
N VAL A 25 -39.68 2.18 5.48
CA VAL A 25 -40.97 2.87 5.34
C VAL A 25 -40.80 4.37 5.55
N SER A 26 -41.65 5.16 4.89
CA SER A 26 -41.75 6.60 5.10
C SER A 26 -42.57 6.86 6.38
N ASP A 27 -41.90 7.09 7.50
CA ASP A 27 -42.49 7.36 8.80
C ASP A 27 -41.55 8.19 9.71
N VAL A 28 -41.56 9.52 9.54
CA VAL A 28 -40.73 10.45 10.33
C VAL A 28 -40.96 10.34 11.84
N ARG A 29 -42.16 9.93 12.27
CA ARG A 29 -42.55 9.81 13.68
C ARG A 29 -41.66 8.85 14.48
N ALA A 30 -41.09 7.86 13.80
CA ALA A 30 -40.18 6.88 14.36
C ALA A 30 -38.75 7.04 13.83
N THR A 31 -38.35 8.28 13.55
CA THR A 31 -36.97 8.70 13.28
C THR A 31 -36.47 9.65 14.37
N PRO A 32 -35.15 9.88 14.48
CA PRO A 32 -34.60 10.93 15.34
C PRO A 32 -35.08 12.34 15.01
N HIS A 33 -35.68 12.56 13.83
CA HIS A 33 -36.27 13.85 13.42
C HIS A 33 -37.70 14.05 13.92
N ASN A 34 -38.29 13.10 14.67
CA ASN A 34 -39.46 13.41 15.48
C ASN A 34 -39.04 14.24 16.69
N LEU A 35 -39.16 15.56 16.55
CA LEU A 35 -38.83 16.54 17.58
C LEU A 35 -40.04 16.93 18.45
N SER A 36 -41.22 16.37 18.19
CA SER A 36 -42.41 16.58 19.04
C SER A 36 -42.21 15.95 20.43
N ALA A 37 -43.11 16.25 21.37
CA ALA A 37 -43.14 15.68 22.71
C ALA A 37 -43.23 14.15 22.72
N SER A 38 -43.74 13.54 21.65
CA SER A 38 -43.79 12.07 21.46
C SER A 38 -42.48 11.47 20.92
N GLY A 39 -41.50 12.30 20.58
CA GLY A 39 -40.26 11.92 19.93
C GLY A 39 -39.10 11.66 20.89
N GLY A 40 -37.89 12.04 20.47
CA GLY A 40 -36.67 11.86 21.27
C GLY A 40 -36.06 10.45 21.21
N SER A 41 -36.32 9.71 20.12
CA SER A 41 -35.73 8.39 19.85
C SER A 41 -34.24 8.43 19.48
N GLY A 42 -33.70 9.63 19.19
CA GLY A 42 -32.27 9.84 19.00
C GLY A 42 -31.51 9.90 20.33
N VAL A 43 -30.23 9.55 20.30
CA VAL A 43 -29.37 9.70 21.49
C VAL A 43 -29.31 11.17 21.92
N GLY A 44 -29.30 11.43 23.23
CA GLY A 44 -29.52 12.77 23.82
C GLY A 44 -30.99 13.14 24.04
N GLY A 45 -31.94 12.39 23.47
CA GLY A 45 -33.37 12.54 23.77
C GLY A 45 -33.97 13.88 23.34
N VAL A 46 -33.40 14.52 22.31
CA VAL A 46 -33.80 15.85 21.83
C VAL A 46 -35.26 15.83 21.40
N ARG A 47 -36.10 16.60 22.09
CA ARG A 47 -37.54 16.70 21.81
C ARG A 47 -38.14 17.94 22.45
N ALA A 48 -39.34 18.32 22.02
CA ALA A 48 -40.12 19.36 22.66
C ALA A 48 -40.65 18.94 24.02
N VAL A 49 -40.86 19.92 24.91
CA VAL A 49 -41.46 19.70 26.23
C VAL A 49 -42.93 19.27 26.09
N SER A 50 -43.68 19.93 25.20
CA SER A 50 -45.13 19.74 25.09
C SER A 50 -45.69 19.80 23.66
N GLU A 51 -44.96 20.36 22.68
CA GLU A 51 -45.44 20.50 21.30
C GLU A 51 -45.65 19.12 20.65
N SER A 52 -46.83 18.87 20.08
CA SER A 52 -47.23 17.56 19.55
C SER A 52 -47.14 17.47 18.02
N GLN A 53 -47.08 18.60 17.31
CA GLN A 53 -47.00 18.63 15.86
C GLN A 53 -45.62 18.18 15.37
N VAL A 54 -45.56 17.03 14.70
CA VAL A 54 -44.30 16.42 14.23
C VAL A 54 -43.64 17.25 13.15
N CYS A 55 -44.41 17.79 12.20
CA CYS A 55 -43.87 18.49 11.03
C CYS A 55 -43.53 19.96 11.30
N ALA A 56 -44.07 20.57 12.37
CA ALA A 56 -43.96 22.01 12.61
C ALA A 56 -42.52 22.49 12.83
N PHE A 57 -41.62 21.60 13.25
CA PHE A 57 -40.19 21.93 13.40
C PHE A 57 -39.47 22.15 12.06
N CYS A 58 -40.01 21.59 10.97
CA CYS A 58 -39.35 21.55 9.66
C CYS A 58 -40.18 22.25 8.58
N HIS A 59 -41.48 22.02 8.54
CA HIS A 59 -42.38 22.45 7.48
C HIS A 59 -43.49 23.35 7.99
N THR A 60 -43.88 24.32 7.16
CA THR A 60 -45.04 25.19 7.39
C THR A 60 -45.84 25.33 6.10
N PRO A 61 -47.19 25.38 6.16
CA PRO A 61 -48.01 25.64 4.98
C PRO A 61 -47.90 27.09 4.47
N HIS A 62 -47.45 28.04 5.29
CA HIS A 62 -47.35 29.46 4.94
C HIS A 62 -46.27 30.17 5.76
N ALA A 63 -45.82 31.35 5.30
CA ALA A 63 -44.76 32.11 5.97
C ALA A 63 -43.45 31.30 6.15
N ALA A 64 -43.18 30.42 5.18
CA ALA A 64 -41.93 29.71 5.05
C ALA A 64 -40.78 30.66 4.71
N THR A 65 -39.56 30.19 4.93
CA THR A 65 -38.38 30.88 4.45
C THR A 65 -38.44 31.02 2.92
N PRO A 66 -38.37 32.26 2.37
CA PRO A 66 -38.54 32.51 0.94
C PRO A 66 -37.50 31.79 0.09
N GLY A 67 -37.91 31.35 -1.11
CA GLY A 67 -37.02 30.75 -2.11
C GLY A 67 -36.61 29.29 -1.85
N LEU A 68 -37.23 28.62 -0.87
CA LEU A 68 -36.95 27.21 -0.54
C LEU A 68 -38.14 26.30 -0.87
N ALA A 69 -37.84 25.12 -1.40
CA ALA A 69 -38.80 24.06 -1.61
C ALA A 69 -38.24 22.72 -1.05
N PRO A 70 -39.02 21.95 -0.26
CA PRO A 70 -40.36 22.27 0.24
C PRO A 70 -40.36 23.42 1.26
N LEU A 71 -41.55 23.95 1.58
CA LEU A 71 -41.73 25.07 2.51
C LEU A 71 -41.07 24.79 3.87
N TRP A 72 -40.05 25.58 4.23
CA TRP A 72 -39.24 25.40 5.43
C TRP A 72 -39.65 26.37 6.55
N ASN A 73 -39.89 25.84 7.74
CA ASN A 73 -40.39 26.61 8.88
C ASN A 73 -39.30 27.13 9.82
N ARG A 74 -38.08 27.34 9.33
CA ARG A 74 -36.97 27.82 10.16
C ARG A 74 -36.13 28.84 9.43
N LYS A 75 -35.49 29.72 10.19
CA LYS A 75 -34.40 30.57 9.71
C LYS A 75 -33.24 29.69 9.24
N LEU A 76 -32.60 30.07 8.14
CA LEU A 76 -31.35 29.45 7.72
C LEU A 76 -30.16 30.10 8.42
N SER A 77 -29.10 29.32 8.61
CA SER A 77 -27.82 29.85 9.08
C SER A 77 -27.27 30.86 8.06
N GLY A 78 -26.72 31.96 8.58
CA GLY A 78 -25.96 32.93 7.79
C GLY A 78 -24.45 32.65 7.79
N ALA A 79 -24.02 31.52 8.37
CA ALA A 79 -22.62 31.17 8.44
C ALA A 79 -22.05 30.90 7.05
N THR A 80 -20.77 31.24 6.89
CA THR A 80 -19.96 30.76 5.77
C THR A 80 -19.25 29.49 6.21
N TYR A 81 -19.34 28.44 5.40
CA TYR A 81 -18.79 27.14 5.72
C TYR A 81 -17.38 27.00 5.16
N THR A 82 -16.49 26.39 5.95
CA THR A 82 -15.22 25.86 5.43
C THR A 82 -15.53 24.58 4.67
N VAL A 83 -15.30 24.58 3.37
CA VAL A 83 -15.64 23.45 2.48
C VAL A 83 -14.43 22.57 2.21
N TYR A 84 -14.70 21.42 1.59
CA TYR A 84 -13.77 20.34 1.31
C TYR A 84 -12.59 20.76 0.43
N THR A 85 -11.39 20.32 0.83
CA THR A 85 -10.19 20.36 -0.01
C THR A 85 -9.39 19.07 0.18
N SER A 86 -8.97 18.44 -0.91
CA SER A 86 -8.06 17.28 -0.88
C SER A 86 -7.37 17.15 -2.23
N SER A 87 -6.11 16.74 -2.22
CA SER A 87 -5.37 16.27 -3.41
C SER A 87 -6.13 15.14 -4.12
N SER A 88 -6.73 14.23 -3.36
CA SER A 88 -7.48 13.09 -3.86
C SER A 88 -8.93 13.42 -4.24
N LEU A 89 -9.34 14.69 -4.19
CA LEU A 89 -10.68 15.14 -4.59
C LEU A 89 -10.62 15.80 -5.97
N ASP A 90 -10.86 15.01 -7.02
CA ASP A 90 -10.79 15.50 -8.40
C ASP A 90 -11.75 16.66 -8.71
N ALA A 91 -12.86 16.75 -7.96
CA ALA A 91 -13.77 17.88 -8.08
C ALA A 91 -13.10 19.23 -7.82
N ASN A 92 -12.13 19.32 -6.90
CA ASN A 92 -11.41 20.58 -6.68
C ASN A 92 -10.63 21.03 -7.93
N ALA A 93 -10.08 20.08 -8.69
CA ALA A 93 -9.30 20.38 -9.88
C ALA A 93 -10.16 20.83 -11.07
N ILE A 94 -11.41 20.34 -11.18
CA ILE A 94 -12.28 20.65 -12.33
C ILE A 94 -13.40 21.67 -12.02
N GLN A 95 -13.78 21.83 -10.75
CA GLN A 95 -14.83 22.75 -10.30
C GLN A 95 -14.27 23.92 -9.48
N GLY A 96 -13.00 23.87 -9.06
CA GLY A 96 -12.39 24.86 -8.18
C GLY A 96 -12.80 24.64 -6.72
N THR A 97 -12.95 25.74 -5.97
CA THR A 97 -13.56 25.69 -4.64
C THR A 97 -15.01 25.24 -4.79
N LEU A 98 -15.41 24.20 -4.06
CA LEU A 98 -16.78 23.70 -4.10
C LEU A 98 -17.78 24.73 -3.56
N ASP A 99 -19.01 24.65 -4.04
CA ASP A 99 -20.06 25.59 -3.66
C ASP A 99 -20.38 25.51 -2.17
N GLN A 100 -20.80 26.64 -1.60
CA GLN A 100 -21.39 26.66 -0.26
C GLN A 100 -22.62 25.74 -0.22
N PRO A 101 -22.93 25.12 0.95
CA PRO A 101 -24.05 24.18 1.07
C PRO A 101 -25.31 24.74 0.41
N GLY A 102 -25.90 24.00 -0.52
CA GLY A 102 -27.11 24.35 -1.26
C GLY A 102 -28.30 23.45 -0.89
N GLY A 103 -29.46 23.71 -1.51
CA GLY A 103 -30.62 22.81 -1.49
C GLY A 103 -31.00 22.27 -0.10
N SER A 104 -31.22 20.96 -0.02
CA SER A 104 -31.54 20.27 1.24
C SER A 104 -30.44 20.37 2.30
N SER A 105 -29.17 20.51 1.91
CA SER A 105 -28.07 20.62 2.87
C SER A 105 -28.19 21.87 3.73
N LYS A 106 -28.61 23.02 3.17
CA LYS A 106 -28.91 24.22 3.98
C LYS A 106 -30.02 23.97 5.01
N LEU A 107 -31.01 23.15 4.68
CA LEU A 107 -32.10 22.82 5.58
C LEU A 107 -31.58 21.97 6.75
N CYS A 108 -30.81 20.93 6.45
CA CYS A 108 -30.16 20.08 7.46
C CYS A 108 -29.25 20.91 8.38
N LEU A 109 -28.39 21.74 7.79
CA LEU A 109 -27.42 22.54 8.53
C LEU A 109 -28.08 23.63 9.39
N SER A 110 -29.31 24.09 9.09
CA SER A 110 -30.07 24.99 9.98
C SER A 110 -30.40 24.42 11.38
N CYS A 111 -30.12 23.13 11.58
CA CYS A 111 -30.11 22.47 12.88
C CYS A 111 -28.71 21.93 13.21
N HIS A 112 -28.05 21.29 12.24
CA HIS A 112 -26.84 20.49 12.45
C HIS A 112 -25.53 21.28 12.46
N ASP A 113 -25.52 22.56 12.10
CA ASP A 113 -24.31 23.40 12.18
C ASP A 113 -24.10 24.03 13.57
N GLY A 114 -25.05 23.84 14.48
CA GLY A 114 -24.97 24.32 15.86
C GLY A 114 -25.14 25.83 16.03
N THR A 115 -25.46 26.58 14.98
CA THR A 115 -25.56 28.05 15.02
C THR A 115 -26.94 28.56 15.45
N LEU A 116 -27.97 27.71 15.37
CA LEU A 116 -29.36 28.06 15.65
C LEU A 116 -29.98 27.12 16.69
N ALA A 117 -30.91 27.66 17.48
CA ALA A 117 -31.70 26.86 18.41
C ALA A 117 -32.64 25.92 17.66
N ILE A 118 -32.71 24.65 18.08
CA ILE A 118 -33.57 23.63 17.44
C ILE A 118 -35.05 23.98 17.61
N GLY A 119 -35.44 24.59 18.72
CA GLY A 119 -36.83 25.02 18.97
C GLY A 119 -37.27 26.27 18.20
N SER A 120 -36.35 26.97 17.52
CA SER A 120 -36.67 28.22 16.81
C SER A 120 -37.31 27.93 15.45
N VAL A 121 -38.58 28.33 15.29
CA VAL A 121 -39.37 28.17 14.07
C VAL A 121 -39.92 29.53 13.60
N ASN A 122 -40.32 29.61 12.33
CA ASN A 122 -40.88 30.84 11.75
C ASN A 122 -42.33 31.04 12.19
N VAL A 123 -43.12 29.96 12.19
CA VAL A 123 -44.55 29.99 12.51
C VAL A 123 -44.95 28.79 13.37
N LEU A 124 -45.78 29.00 14.38
CA LEU A 124 -46.44 27.93 15.13
C LEU A 124 -47.82 28.39 15.60
N ASN A 125 -48.86 27.59 15.40
CA ASN A 125 -50.24 27.91 15.81
C ASN A 125 -50.71 29.33 15.39
N GLY A 126 -50.30 29.76 14.20
CA GLY A 126 -50.64 31.09 13.65
C GLY A 126 -49.83 32.27 14.21
N LEU A 127 -48.90 32.03 15.14
CA LEU A 127 -47.96 33.03 15.65
C LEU A 127 -46.70 33.04 14.79
N GLY A 128 -46.09 34.21 14.60
CA GLY A 128 -44.85 34.41 13.82
C GLY A 128 -45.07 34.89 12.39
N SER A 129 -43.99 34.97 11.60
CA SER A 129 -44.06 35.40 10.20
C SER A 129 -42.88 34.87 9.36
N GLY A 130 -43.02 34.91 8.03
CA GLY A 130 -41.93 34.60 7.09
C GLY A 130 -41.00 35.79 6.82
N GLN A 131 -41.38 36.99 7.27
CA GLN A 131 -40.59 38.23 7.14
C GLN A 131 -39.53 38.31 8.25
N GLU A 132 -39.91 37.95 9.48
CA GLU A 132 -39.02 37.86 10.63
C GLU A 132 -38.91 36.39 11.09
N GLN A 133 -37.89 35.71 10.56
CA GLN A 133 -37.71 34.26 10.68
C GLN A 133 -37.12 33.85 12.03
N GLY A 134 -37.47 32.65 12.50
CA GLY A 134 -36.94 32.05 13.73
C GLY A 134 -37.39 32.76 15.02
N THR A 135 -38.46 33.53 14.98
CA THR A 135 -38.95 34.34 16.11
C THR A 135 -39.80 33.56 17.09
N VAL A 136 -40.34 32.40 16.69
CA VAL A 136 -41.17 31.56 17.55
C VAL A 136 -40.32 30.46 18.18
N SER A 137 -40.36 30.34 19.50
CA SER A 137 -39.55 29.36 20.24
C SER A 137 -40.42 28.25 20.83
N ILE A 138 -40.15 27.02 20.42
CA ILE A 138 -40.69 25.80 21.05
C ILE A 138 -39.74 25.39 22.17
N PRO A 139 -40.20 25.23 23.43
CA PRO A 139 -39.37 24.72 24.50
C PRO A 139 -38.88 23.30 24.22
N MET A 140 -37.56 23.09 24.27
CA MET A 140 -36.89 21.81 23.98
C MET A 140 -36.16 21.27 25.21
N VAL A 141 -36.01 19.95 25.27
CA VAL A 141 -35.13 19.23 26.21
C VAL A 141 -34.08 18.44 25.44
N GLY A 142 -32.95 18.11 26.09
CA GLY A 142 -31.87 17.31 25.49
C GLY A 142 -31.01 18.07 24.47
N THR A 143 -31.19 19.39 24.36
CA THR A 143 -30.41 20.27 23.48
C THR A 143 -29.07 20.65 24.10
N GLY A 144 -28.14 21.12 23.26
CA GLY A 144 -26.90 21.75 23.70
C GLY A 144 -27.11 23.18 24.19
N PRO A 145 -26.02 23.87 24.60
CA PRO A 145 -26.05 25.27 24.99
C PRO A 145 -26.79 26.16 23.98
N GLY A 146 -27.58 27.11 24.47
CA GLY A 146 -28.40 27.99 23.61
C GLY A 146 -29.55 27.29 22.88
N GLY A 147 -29.86 26.04 23.22
CA GLY A 147 -30.89 25.25 22.54
C GLY A 147 -30.44 24.64 21.21
N ALA A 148 -29.15 24.72 20.89
CA ALA A 148 -28.55 24.20 19.66
C ALA A 148 -28.44 22.66 19.66
N MET A 149 -28.01 22.08 18.54
CA MET A 149 -27.75 20.65 18.43
C MET A 149 -26.66 20.20 19.43
N PRO A 150 -26.92 19.20 20.29
CA PRO A 150 -25.90 18.70 21.19
C PRO A 150 -24.75 18.05 20.40
N SER A 151 -23.51 18.21 20.87
CA SER A 151 -22.29 17.71 20.22
C SER A 151 -22.13 16.19 20.23
N GLY A 152 -23.11 15.43 20.71
CA GLY A 152 -23.01 13.97 20.81
C GLY A 152 -21.87 13.54 21.74
N GLN A 153 -20.94 12.75 21.22
CA GLN A 153 -19.75 12.28 21.95
C GLN A 153 -18.58 13.27 21.92
N GLY A 154 -18.78 14.46 21.33
CA GLY A 154 -17.78 15.53 21.24
C GLY A 154 -17.33 15.79 19.81
N ALA A 155 -17.00 17.05 19.50
CA ALA A 155 -16.66 17.51 18.14
C ALA A 155 -15.43 16.81 17.54
N ALA A 156 -14.53 16.29 18.39
CA ALA A 156 -13.29 15.64 17.97
C ALA A 156 -13.37 14.10 17.90
N THR A 157 -14.58 13.52 17.93
CA THR A 157 -14.73 12.05 17.95
C THR A 157 -15.18 11.43 16.62
N GLY A 158 -15.49 12.26 15.61
CA GLY A 158 -16.20 11.81 14.39
C GLY A 158 -17.64 11.34 14.67
N TYR A 159 -18.08 11.36 15.92
CA TYR A 159 -19.42 10.96 16.38
C TYR A 159 -20.17 12.14 16.97
N THR A 160 -20.24 13.20 16.18
CA THR A 160 -20.98 14.41 16.47
C THR A 160 -22.32 14.43 15.73
N ARG A 161 -23.32 15.08 16.35
CA ARG A 161 -24.58 15.45 15.69
C ARG A 161 -24.54 16.91 15.26
N ASN A 162 -23.65 17.68 15.85
CA ASN A 162 -23.32 19.04 15.49
C ASN A 162 -22.12 18.99 14.55
N VAL A 163 -22.40 18.97 13.26
CA VAL A 163 -21.40 18.98 12.17
C VAL A 163 -20.61 20.28 12.20
N GLY A 164 -21.24 21.37 12.65
CA GLY A 164 -20.61 22.68 12.71
C GLY A 164 -20.56 23.39 11.36
N VAL A 165 -19.77 24.45 11.30
CA VAL A 165 -19.56 25.27 10.10
C VAL A 165 -18.28 24.92 9.35
N ASP A 166 -17.47 24.02 9.91
CA ASP A 166 -16.29 23.49 9.23
C ASP A 166 -16.59 22.08 8.77
N LEU A 167 -16.70 21.91 7.45
CA LEU A 167 -17.09 20.67 6.78
C LEU A 167 -15.87 19.93 6.22
N SER A 168 -14.63 20.38 6.53
CA SER A 168 -13.42 19.83 5.89
C SER A 168 -13.20 18.34 6.19
N ASN A 169 -13.89 17.78 7.16
CA ASN A 169 -13.87 16.38 7.61
C ASN A 169 -15.10 15.57 7.16
N ASP A 170 -16.01 16.15 6.38
CA ASP A 170 -17.23 15.45 5.95
C ASP A 170 -17.14 14.94 4.50
N HIS A 171 -18.05 14.04 4.15
CA HIS A 171 -18.25 13.65 2.76
C HIS A 171 -18.73 14.86 1.94
N PRO A 172 -18.13 15.15 0.77
CA PRO A 172 -18.49 16.30 -0.04
C PRO A 172 -19.97 16.36 -0.41
N ILE A 173 -20.58 17.52 -0.15
CA ILE A 173 -21.90 17.97 -0.63
C ILE A 173 -21.74 19.28 -1.41
N SER A 174 -22.78 19.69 -2.14
CA SER A 174 -22.74 20.80 -3.10
C SER A 174 -21.63 20.63 -4.15
N LEU A 175 -21.41 19.38 -4.53
CA LEU A 175 -20.48 18.94 -5.56
C LEU A 175 -21.27 18.55 -6.80
N SER A 176 -20.90 19.11 -7.96
CA SER A 176 -21.57 18.82 -9.23
C SER A 176 -21.17 17.43 -9.75
N TYR A 177 -22.13 16.51 -9.85
CA TYR A 177 -21.87 15.13 -10.28
C TYR A 177 -22.03 15.03 -11.80
N THR A 178 -20.93 15.20 -12.54
CA THR A 178 -20.94 15.28 -14.01
C THR A 178 -20.19 14.12 -14.64
N GLY A 179 -20.43 13.87 -15.94
CA GLY A 179 -19.65 12.91 -16.72
C GLY A 179 -18.15 13.24 -16.72
N ALA A 180 -17.78 14.53 -16.80
CA ALA A 180 -16.39 14.96 -16.74
C ALA A 180 -15.73 14.65 -15.40
N LEU A 181 -16.45 14.84 -14.28
CA LEU A 181 -15.97 14.42 -12.96
C LEU A 181 -15.75 12.90 -12.92
N ALA A 182 -16.73 12.14 -13.40
CA ALA A 182 -16.68 10.68 -13.37
C ALA A 182 -15.53 10.13 -14.23
N THR A 183 -15.26 10.72 -15.39
CA THR A 183 -14.12 10.34 -16.26
C THR A 183 -12.78 10.63 -15.58
N ARG A 184 -12.64 11.78 -14.91
CA ARG A 184 -11.38 12.17 -14.26
C ARG A 184 -11.02 11.29 -13.07
N ASP A 185 -11.98 11.07 -12.18
CA ASP A 185 -11.83 10.18 -11.02
C ASP A 185 -11.61 8.73 -11.47
N GLY A 186 -12.40 8.29 -12.45
CA GLY A 186 -12.32 6.96 -13.07
C GLY A 186 -12.84 5.81 -12.20
N GLU A 187 -13.23 6.06 -10.95
CA GLU A 187 -13.94 5.13 -10.07
C GLU A 187 -15.27 5.72 -9.56
N LEU A 188 -15.78 6.76 -10.23
CA LEU A 188 -17.15 7.24 -10.12
C LEU A 188 -18.00 6.67 -11.27
N ARG A 189 -19.27 6.40 -10.98
CA ARG A 189 -20.20 5.89 -12.01
C ARG A 189 -20.42 6.94 -13.09
N PRO A 190 -20.29 6.55 -14.38
CA PRO A 190 -20.53 7.48 -15.47
C PRO A 190 -22.02 7.84 -15.52
N VAL A 191 -22.30 9.12 -15.69
CA VAL A 191 -23.67 9.62 -15.93
C VAL A 191 -23.80 10.10 -17.37
N ASP A 192 -25.00 10.00 -17.93
CA ASP A 192 -25.30 10.55 -19.25
C ASP A 192 -25.38 12.09 -19.23
N ALA A 193 -25.69 12.70 -20.39
CA ALA A 193 -25.81 14.16 -20.53
C ALA A 193 -26.92 14.79 -19.65
N ALA A 194 -27.89 14.00 -19.19
CA ALA A 194 -28.93 14.41 -18.25
C ALA A 194 -28.56 14.08 -16.79
N GLN A 195 -27.29 13.74 -16.53
CA GLN A 195 -26.74 13.30 -15.25
C GLN A 195 -27.45 12.07 -14.67
N ARG A 196 -27.84 11.10 -15.53
CA ARG A 196 -28.53 9.88 -15.12
C ARG A 196 -27.60 8.67 -15.11
N TRP A 197 -27.72 7.85 -14.07
CA TRP A 197 -27.17 6.50 -14.01
C TRP A 197 -28.18 5.49 -13.42
N PRO A 198 -28.38 4.30 -14.04
CA PRO A 198 -27.91 3.91 -15.37
C PRO A 198 -28.33 4.89 -16.48
N ALA A 199 -27.53 4.99 -17.55
CA ALA A 199 -27.81 5.94 -18.62
C ALA A 199 -29.23 5.74 -19.21
N GLY A 200 -29.89 6.84 -19.52
CA GLY A 200 -31.27 6.89 -20.02
C GLY A 200 -32.33 6.80 -18.92
N SER A 201 -32.22 5.81 -18.01
CA SER A 201 -33.22 5.58 -16.96
C SER A 201 -33.00 6.46 -15.72
N GLY A 202 -31.74 6.59 -15.28
CA GLY A 202 -31.36 7.22 -14.04
C GLY A 202 -32.12 6.68 -12.83
N THR A 203 -32.45 5.39 -12.81
CA THR A 203 -33.22 4.80 -11.72
C THR A 203 -32.46 4.89 -10.40
N VAL A 204 -31.12 4.80 -10.42
CA VAL A 204 -30.31 4.87 -9.21
C VAL A 204 -29.87 6.30 -8.91
N LEU A 205 -29.21 6.97 -9.85
CA LEU A 205 -28.72 8.33 -9.71
C LEU A 205 -29.33 9.22 -10.80
N GLY A 206 -29.78 10.42 -10.44
CA GLY A 206 -30.33 11.36 -11.41
C GLY A 206 -30.71 12.71 -10.82
N VAL A 207 -30.82 13.74 -11.66
CA VAL A 207 -31.33 15.05 -11.23
C VAL A 207 -32.82 14.95 -10.94
N ARG A 208 -33.20 15.21 -9.69
CA ARG A 208 -34.60 15.13 -9.27
C ARG A 208 -35.46 16.13 -10.04
N ALA A 209 -36.61 15.68 -10.53
CA ALA A 209 -37.59 16.52 -11.20
C ALA A 209 -39.02 16.10 -10.83
N PRO A 210 -40.04 16.95 -11.04
CA PRO A 210 -41.43 16.54 -10.88
C PRO A 210 -41.73 15.26 -11.66
N GLY A 211 -42.33 14.26 -11.00
CA GLY A 211 -42.62 12.95 -11.60
C GLY A 211 -41.43 12.00 -11.72
N TYR A 212 -40.20 12.43 -11.43
CA TYR A 212 -38.98 11.63 -11.54
C TYR A 212 -38.23 11.55 -10.20
N ARG A 213 -38.14 10.34 -9.64
CA ARG A 213 -37.63 10.07 -8.29
C ARG A 213 -36.57 8.96 -8.33
N PRO A 214 -35.31 9.29 -8.66
CA PRO A 214 -34.19 8.34 -8.53
C PRO A 214 -33.99 7.92 -7.07
N LEU A 215 -33.35 6.77 -6.86
CA LEU A 215 -33.03 6.26 -5.52
C LEU A 215 -32.12 7.22 -4.74
N LEU A 216 -31.12 7.79 -5.41
CA LEU A 216 -30.21 8.80 -4.91
C LEU A 216 -30.37 10.07 -5.76
N PRO A 217 -31.19 11.04 -5.31
CA PRO A 217 -31.45 12.25 -6.07
C PRO A 217 -30.26 13.22 -6.02
N LEU A 218 -29.81 13.67 -7.18
CA LEU A 218 -29.05 14.91 -7.33
C LEU A 218 -30.02 16.09 -7.32
N GLU A 219 -29.62 17.21 -6.72
CA GLU A 219 -30.43 18.42 -6.66
C GLU A 219 -29.90 19.49 -7.63
N PRO A 220 -30.76 20.14 -8.44
CA PRO A 220 -30.36 21.12 -9.46
C PRO A 220 -29.97 22.46 -8.81
N THR A 221 -28.89 22.44 -8.04
CA THR A 221 -28.43 23.53 -7.16
C THR A 221 -27.10 24.12 -7.62
N GLY A 222 -26.39 23.43 -8.52
CA GLY A 222 -25.19 23.97 -9.15
C GLY A 222 -25.50 24.98 -10.25
N SER A 223 -24.45 25.61 -10.75
CA SER A 223 -24.53 26.57 -11.86
C SER A 223 -25.35 26.01 -13.05
N GLY A 224 -26.25 26.85 -13.58
CA GLY A 224 -27.15 26.47 -14.68
C GLY A 224 -28.15 25.36 -14.35
N GLY A 225 -28.36 25.03 -13.07
CA GLY A 225 -29.23 23.93 -12.64
C GLY A 225 -28.55 22.56 -12.69
N THR A 226 -27.21 22.53 -12.73
CA THR A 226 -26.45 21.28 -12.69
C THR A 226 -26.76 20.50 -11.41
N GLY A 227 -26.98 19.19 -11.55
CA GLY A 227 -27.26 18.30 -10.43
C GLY A 227 -26.05 18.17 -9.50
N GLN A 228 -26.25 18.50 -8.22
CA GLN A 228 -25.26 18.35 -7.16
C GLN A 228 -25.67 17.29 -6.16
N VAL A 229 -24.68 16.66 -5.55
CA VAL A 229 -24.85 15.82 -4.36
C VAL A 229 -25.19 16.73 -3.18
N GLN A 230 -26.24 16.42 -2.43
CA GLN A 230 -26.65 17.14 -1.22
C GLN A 230 -26.85 16.15 -0.07
N CYS A 231 -27.01 16.62 1.18
CA CYS A 231 -27.32 15.74 2.32
C CYS A 231 -28.54 14.85 2.00
N GLY A 232 -29.56 15.43 1.35
CA GLY A 232 -30.79 14.75 0.92
C GLY A 232 -30.62 13.68 -0.16
N SER A 233 -29.46 13.64 -0.83
CA SER A 233 -29.13 12.59 -1.81
C SER A 233 -28.99 11.23 -1.14
N CYS A 234 -28.40 11.18 0.06
CA CYS A 234 -28.18 9.94 0.80
C CYS A 234 -29.14 9.77 1.97
N HIS A 235 -29.53 10.86 2.61
CA HIS A 235 -30.38 10.86 3.79
C HIS A 235 -31.82 11.29 3.47
N ASP A 236 -32.80 10.56 3.98
CA ASP A 236 -34.20 11.01 3.97
C ASP A 236 -34.73 11.03 5.40
N PRO A 237 -34.96 12.21 6.00
CA PRO A 237 -35.40 12.29 7.40
C PRO A 237 -36.78 11.64 7.62
N HIS A 238 -37.51 11.31 6.56
CA HIS A 238 -38.79 10.61 6.66
C HIS A 238 -38.65 9.09 6.63
N MET A 239 -37.47 8.53 6.37
CA MET A 239 -37.30 7.08 6.25
C MET A 239 -36.77 6.45 7.52
N ARG A 240 -37.38 5.33 7.91
CA ARG A 240 -36.89 4.47 8.99
C ARG A 240 -36.76 3.03 8.53
N GLU A 241 -35.83 2.31 9.15
CA GLU A 241 -35.72 0.86 8.99
C GLU A 241 -36.66 0.16 9.99
N THR A 242 -37.44 -0.79 9.49
CA THR A 242 -38.38 -1.60 10.28
C THR A 242 -37.81 -2.97 10.61
N ASP A 243 -36.85 -3.46 9.82
CA ASP A 243 -36.13 -4.69 10.11
C ASP A 243 -35.06 -4.43 11.17
N THR A 244 -35.35 -4.84 12.39
CA THR A 244 -34.43 -4.71 13.54
C THR A 244 -33.11 -5.44 13.34
N THR A 245 -33.01 -6.39 12.40
CA THR A 245 -31.78 -7.14 12.12
C THR A 245 -30.78 -6.34 11.29
N GLN A 246 -31.21 -5.30 10.58
CA GLN A 246 -30.34 -4.42 9.80
C GLN A 246 -29.60 -3.38 10.66
N GLY A 247 -29.97 -3.25 11.94
CA GLY A 247 -29.41 -2.27 12.85
C GLY A 247 -29.80 -0.82 12.51
N ASN A 248 -29.00 0.15 12.96
CA ASN A 248 -29.26 1.57 12.71
C ASN A 248 -28.93 1.94 11.25
N GLN A 249 -29.96 2.12 10.42
CA GLN A 249 -29.85 2.49 9.01
C GLN A 249 -29.53 3.98 8.77
N LYS A 250 -29.45 4.80 9.83
CA LYS A 250 -29.15 6.25 9.76
C LYS A 250 -29.99 6.99 8.71
N PHE A 251 -31.27 6.59 8.57
CA PHE A 251 -32.23 7.15 7.61
C PHE A 251 -31.69 7.26 6.16
N LEU A 252 -30.79 6.34 5.80
CA LEU A 252 -30.15 6.29 4.48
C LEU A 252 -31.11 5.72 3.42
N ARG A 253 -31.03 6.27 2.21
CA ARG A 253 -31.84 5.83 1.06
C ARG A 253 -31.50 4.45 0.52
N GLN A 254 -30.26 3.98 0.71
CA GLN A 254 -29.76 2.67 0.28
C GLN A 254 -28.97 2.00 1.42
N ASN A 255 -28.57 0.72 1.31
CA ASN A 255 -28.04 -0.06 2.44
C ASN A 255 -26.85 0.63 3.14
N ARG A 256 -26.89 0.68 4.48
CA ARG A 256 -25.76 1.21 5.26
C ARG A 256 -24.56 0.26 5.24
N PHE A 257 -24.83 -1.04 5.22
CA PHE A 257 -23.83 -2.10 5.19
C PHE A 257 -23.99 -2.94 3.93
N GLN A 258 -22.95 -3.70 3.57
CA GLN A 258 -23.08 -4.69 2.52
C GLN A 258 -24.00 -5.83 3.00
N ALA A 259 -25.09 -6.05 2.28
CA ALA A 259 -26.13 -7.02 2.62
C ALA A 259 -25.95 -8.36 1.89
N GLY A 260 -25.46 -8.33 0.65
CA GLY A 260 -25.19 -9.51 -0.18
C GLY A 260 -23.73 -9.62 -0.62
N THR A 261 -23.31 -10.77 -1.15
CA THR A 261 -21.96 -10.93 -1.71
C THR A 261 -21.72 -9.90 -2.81
N PRO A 262 -20.67 -9.06 -2.72
CA PRO A 262 -20.33 -8.12 -3.78
C PRO A 262 -20.12 -8.84 -5.12
N GLY A 263 -20.57 -8.23 -6.21
CA GLY A 263 -20.36 -8.72 -7.57
C GLY A 263 -19.81 -7.60 -8.47
N PRO A 264 -19.50 -7.90 -9.75
CA PRO A 264 -18.94 -6.91 -10.68
C PRO A 264 -19.93 -5.79 -11.05
N GLY A 265 -21.23 -6.04 -10.97
CA GLY A 265 -22.28 -5.04 -11.20
C GLY A 265 -22.90 -4.56 -9.89
N TYR A 266 -23.42 -3.34 -9.89
CA TYR A 266 -24.20 -2.82 -8.76
C TYR A 266 -25.49 -3.61 -8.55
N ASN A 267 -25.76 -3.96 -7.30
CA ASN A 267 -26.99 -4.58 -6.86
C ASN A 267 -27.62 -3.75 -5.74
N GLU A 268 -28.75 -3.11 -6.03
CA GLU A 268 -29.49 -2.29 -5.06
C GLU A 268 -29.82 -3.03 -3.76
N ALA A 269 -30.25 -4.29 -3.85
CA ALA A 269 -30.64 -5.07 -2.68
C ALA A 269 -29.44 -5.54 -1.84
N GLY A 270 -28.27 -5.70 -2.47
CA GLY A 270 -27.08 -6.30 -1.85
C GLY A 270 -26.00 -5.31 -1.44
N ASP A 271 -25.82 -4.24 -2.21
CA ASP A 271 -24.67 -3.36 -2.09
C ASP A 271 -24.88 -2.22 -1.09
N ILE A 272 -23.78 -1.86 -0.42
CA ILE A 272 -23.70 -0.64 0.38
C ILE A 272 -23.92 0.60 -0.51
N ILE A 273 -24.58 1.62 0.04
CA ILE A 273 -24.92 2.89 -0.64
C ILE A 273 -23.74 3.55 -1.37
N CYS A 274 -22.51 3.39 -0.86
CA CYS A 274 -21.32 3.99 -1.47
C CYS A 274 -21.12 3.50 -2.92
N LEU A 275 -21.42 2.22 -3.20
CA LEU A 275 -21.25 1.60 -4.51
C LEU A 275 -22.30 2.04 -5.56
N SER A 276 -23.32 2.80 -5.13
CA SER A 276 -24.28 3.46 -6.03
C SER A 276 -23.66 4.63 -6.80
N CYS A 277 -22.59 5.24 -6.28
CA CYS A 277 -21.88 6.36 -6.92
C CYS A 277 -20.41 6.04 -7.20
N HIS A 278 -19.75 5.25 -6.35
CA HIS A 278 -18.35 4.84 -6.51
C HIS A 278 -18.27 3.45 -7.14
N ASP A 279 -17.87 3.38 -8.39
CA ASP A 279 -17.62 2.11 -9.08
C ASP A 279 -16.23 1.55 -8.76
N LYS A 280 -16.09 0.95 -7.57
CA LYS A 280 -14.85 0.28 -7.15
C LYS A 280 -14.64 -1.09 -7.79
N ASN A 281 -15.65 -1.61 -8.50
CA ASN A 281 -15.56 -2.88 -9.21
C ASN A 281 -15.01 -2.69 -10.63
N GLY A 282 -15.34 -1.57 -11.27
CA GLY A 282 -14.95 -1.30 -12.65
C GLY A 282 -15.32 -2.44 -13.60
N ILE A 283 -14.57 -2.59 -14.69
CA ILE A 283 -14.80 -3.64 -15.70
C ILE A 283 -14.48 -5.04 -15.16
N GLY A 284 -13.67 -5.16 -14.10
CA GLY A 284 -13.09 -6.42 -13.61
C GLY A 284 -13.68 -6.99 -12.32
N GLY A 285 -14.60 -6.30 -11.64
CA GLY A 285 -15.11 -6.72 -10.32
C GLY A 285 -14.07 -6.63 -9.20
N THR A 286 -13.09 -5.73 -9.31
CA THR A 286 -11.88 -5.71 -8.46
C THR A 286 -12.19 -5.62 -6.97
N TRP A 287 -13.08 -4.71 -6.57
CA TRP A 287 -13.51 -4.61 -5.17
C TRP A 287 -14.17 -5.88 -4.67
N ALA A 288 -15.03 -6.52 -5.44
CA ALA A 288 -15.72 -7.74 -5.03
C ALA A 288 -14.76 -8.90 -4.69
N PHE A 289 -13.60 -8.93 -5.32
CA PHE A 289 -12.56 -9.92 -5.03
C PHE A 289 -11.54 -9.47 -3.98
N SER A 290 -11.58 -8.20 -3.56
CA SER A 290 -10.69 -7.67 -2.54
C SER A 290 -10.77 -8.50 -1.25
N ALA A 291 -9.64 -8.72 -0.60
CA ALA A 291 -9.56 -9.38 0.69
C ALA A 291 -10.43 -8.68 1.76
N HIS A 292 -10.74 -7.40 1.57
CA HIS A 292 -11.58 -6.61 2.49
C HIS A 292 -13.10 -6.67 2.20
N ALA A 293 -13.50 -7.19 1.04
CA ALA A 293 -14.91 -7.27 0.63
C ALA A 293 -15.38 -8.71 0.37
N ASN A 294 -14.44 -9.63 0.14
CA ASN A 294 -14.74 -11.02 -0.18
C ASN A 294 -15.24 -11.77 1.07
N PRO A 295 -16.46 -12.32 1.05
CA PRO A 295 -17.06 -13.03 2.20
C PRO A 295 -16.36 -14.35 2.55
N GLN A 296 -15.43 -14.84 1.72
CA GLN A 296 -14.61 -16.01 2.00
C GLN A 296 -13.26 -15.64 2.64
N VAL A 297 -12.91 -14.36 2.70
CA VAL A 297 -11.63 -13.86 3.22
C VAL A 297 -11.82 -13.05 4.50
N ALA A 298 -12.58 -11.95 4.43
CA ALA A 298 -12.81 -11.05 5.56
C ALA A 298 -13.98 -11.52 6.46
N THR A 299 -13.88 -12.77 6.93
CA THR A 299 -14.92 -13.45 7.73
C THR A 299 -14.90 -13.08 9.21
N GLN A 300 -13.82 -12.46 9.68
CA GLN A 300 -13.68 -12.01 11.06
C GLN A 300 -14.80 -11.03 11.42
N THR A 301 -15.21 -11.06 12.67
CA THR A 301 -16.34 -10.28 13.19
C THR A 301 -15.88 -9.29 14.24
N TYR A 302 -16.51 -8.11 14.30
CA TYR A 302 -16.19 -7.13 15.33
C TYR A 302 -16.50 -7.65 16.74
N LEU A 303 -15.55 -7.46 17.68
CA LEU A 303 -15.70 -7.86 19.08
C LEU A 303 -16.85 -7.09 19.75
N PRO A 304 -17.58 -7.67 20.72
CA PRO A 304 -18.65 -6.99 21.43
C PRO A 304 -18.24 -5.63 21.99
N VAL A 305 -17.10 -5.52 22.70
CA VAL A 305 -16.61 -4.23 23.23
C VAL A 305 -16.24 -3.19 22.17
N ALA A 306 -15.92 -3.63 20.95
CA ALA A 306 -15.68 -2.75 19.81
C ALA A 306 -16.96 -2.45 18.99
N SER A 307 -18.00 -3.28 19.16
CA SER A 307 -19.27 -3.22 18.42
C SER A 307 -20.46 -2.77 19.27
N THR A 308 -20.34 -2.68 20.60
CA THR A 308 -21.39 -2.15 21.46
C THR A 308 -21.15 -0.68 21.78
N ALA A 309 -22.00 0.15 21.17
CA ALA A 309 -22.61 1.34 21.78
C ALA A 309 -21.75 2.56 22.18
N ALA A 310 -20.45 2.64 21.87
CA ALA A 310 -19.71 3.88 22.16
C ALA A 310 -19.19 4.68 20.95
N PHE A 311 -18.86 4.07 19.80
CA PHE A 311 -18.23 4.86 18.73
C PHE A 311 -18.84 4.67 17.33
N ARG A 312 -18.88 3.48 16.68
CA ARG A 312 -19.23 3.40 15.23
C ARG A 312 -20.68 3.02 14.85
N ASP A 313 -21.55 2.68 15.80
CA ASP A 313 -22.87 2.07 15.57
C ASP A 313 -22.82 0.87 14.60
N LEU A 314 -21.78 0.04 14.67
CA LEU A 314 -21.71 -1.25 13.96
C LEU A 314 -22.51 -2.29 14.75
N PRO A 315 -23.36 -3.11 14.12
CA PRO A 315 -23.99 -4.24 14.79
C PRO A 315 -22.97 -5.17 15.45
N ALA A 316 -23.32 -5.72 16.61
CA ALA A 316 -22.51 -6.74 17.26
C ALA A 316 -22.26 -7.92 16.33
N SER A 317 -21.03 -8.42 16.31
CA SER A 317 -20.62 -9.54 15.45
C SER A 317 -20.77 -9.29 13.94
N LEU A 318 -20.87 -8.03 13.48
CA LEU A 318 -20.87 -7.72 12.05
C LEU A 318 -19.56 -8.24 11.41
N PRO A 319 -19.63 -9.02 10.31
CA PRO A 319 -18.44 -9.43 9.57
C PRO A 319 -17.72 -8.23 8.94
N VAL A 320 -16.39 -8.27 8.86
CA VAL A 320 -15.57 -7.21 8.25
C VAL A 320 -16.00 -6.96 6.80
N TRP A 321 -16.24 -8.00 6.01
CA TRP A 321 -16.71 -7.82 4.62
C TRP A 321 -18.06 -7.10 4.52
N LYS A 322 -18.94 -7.24 5.54
CA LYS A 322 -20.23 -6.53 5.59
C LYS A 322 -20.09 -5.06 5.99
N ALA A 323 -19.14 -4.75 6.87
CA ALA A 323 -18.76 -3.37 7.17
C ALA A 323 -18.18 -2.67 5.92
N SER A 324 -17.54 -3.42 5.01
CA SER A 324 -17.20 -2.97 3.66
C SER A 324 -16.42 -1.63 3.67
N CYS A 325 -16.86 -0.64 2.90
CA CYS A 325 -16.23 0.69 2.82
C CYS A 325 -16.09 1.36 4.20
N LEU A 326 -17.01 1.10 5.13
CA LEU A 326 -17.00 1.67 6.46
C LEU A 326 -15.91 1.08 7.34
N ASN A 327 -15.16 0.04 6.93
CA ASN A 327 -13.96 -0.34 7.67
C ASN A 327 -12.94 0.80 7.67
N CYS A 328 -12.77 1.47 6.53
CA CYS A 328 -11.73 2.47 6.31
C CYS A 328 -12.25 3.91 6.20
N HIS A 329 -13.45 4.08 5.65
CA HIS A 329 -14.03 5.39 5.40
C HIS A 329 -15.05 5.78 6.46
N ASP A 330 -15.06 7.06 6.83
CA ASP A 330 -16.12 7.68 7.62
C ASP A 330 -16.67 8.90 6.87
N THR A 331 -17.98 9.04 6.77
CA THR A 331 -18.59 10.18 6.08
C THR A 331 -18.54 11.46 6.91
N HIS A 332 -18.23 11.37 8.21
CA HIS A 332 -18.05 12.48 9.13
C HIS A 332 -16.87 12.14 10.05
N THR A 333 -15.64 12.43 9.61
CA THR A 333 -14.43 12.06 10.37
C THR A 333 -14.10 13.08 11.47
N VAL A 334 -12.96 12.94 12.14
CA VAL A 334 -12.52 13.86 13.21
C VAL A 334 -12.13 15.23 12.62
N GLN A 335 -12.46 16.32 13.30
CA GLN A 335 -12.02 17.66 12.89
C GLN A 335 -10.49 17.75 12.85
N GLY A 336 -9.93 18.40 11.83
CA GLY A 336 -8.48 18.43 11.61
C GLY A 336 -7.94 17.21 10.86
N ALA A 337 -8.84 16.33 10.40
CA ALA A 337 -8.45 15.23 9.55
C ALA A 337 -7.71 15.70 8.29
N ARG A 338 -6.58 15.05 7.98
CA ARG A 338 -5.74 15.43 6.84
C ARG A 338 -6.35 15.02 5.50
N ARG A 339 -7.04 13.88 5.47
CA ARG A 339 -7.67 13.33 4.25
C ARG A 339 -9.18 13.23 4.44
N LEU A 340 -9.92 13.62 3.39
CA LEU A 340 -11.37 13.50 3.38
C LEU A 340 -11.82 12.06 3.65
N ALA A 341 -12.83 11.94 4.52
CA ALA A 341 -13.51 10.71 4.84
C ALA A 341 -12.61 9.55 5.31
N ARG A 342 -11.42 9.83 5.83
CA ARG A 342 -10.53 8.87 6.47
C ARG A 342 -10.24 9.36 7.89
N GLU A 343 -10.11 8.44 8.83
CA GLU A 343 -9.07 8.47 9.86
C GLU A 343 -9.28 7.39 10.94
N GLY A 344 -8.20 6.66 11.16
CA GLY A 344 -7.91 6.02 12.43
C GLY A 344 -7.07 6.99 13.24
N THR A 345 -7.15 6.84 14.56
CA THR A 345 -6.37 7.62 15.51
C THR A 345 -5.48 6.66 16.28
N ASP A 346 -4.32 7.11 16.74
CA ASP A 346 -3.41 6.32 17.57
C ASP A 346 -3.96 5.93 18.96
N SER A 347 -5.16 6.41 19.33
CA SER A 347 -5.87 6.00 20.55
C SER A 347 -6.06 4.48 20.65
N VAL A 348 -5.48 3.90 21.70
CA VAL A 348 -5.57 2.47 22.04
C VAL A 348 -6.84 2.10 22.83
N ALA A 349 -7.56 3.10 23.34
CA ALA A 349 -8.73 2.89 24.21
C ALA A 349 -10.07 3.04 23.47
N SER A 350 -10.11 3.86 22.41
CA SER A 350 -11.31 4.06 21.60
C SER A 350 -10.94 4.51 20.19
N PRO A 351 -11.41 3.82 19.13
CA PRO A 351 -11.30 4.32 17.77
C PRO A 351 -11.91 5.72 17.67
N LYS A 352 -11.14 6.69 17.18
CA LYS A 352 -11.58 8.07 16.90
C LYS A 352 -11.83 8.89 18.17
N SER A 353 -10.91 8.83 19.12
CA SER A 353 -10.95 9.65 20.34
C SER A 353 -9.66 10.45 20.50
N GLY A 354 -9.55 11.58 19.79
CA GLY A 354 -8.33 12.38 19.77
C GLY A 354 -7.11 11.61 19.26
N GLY A 355 -5.91 12.13 19.53
CA GLY A 355 -4.66 11.50 19.09
C GLY A 355 -4.18 11.99 17.72
N ALA A 356 -3.00 11.52 17.30
CA ALA A 356 -2.50 11.79 15.95
C ALA A 356 -3.24 10.89 14.95
N SER A 357 -3.72 11.49 13.86
CA SER A 357 -4.37 10.75 12.80
C SER A 357 -3.38 10.34 11.72
N ALA A 358 -3.50 9.10 11.25
CA ALA A 358 -2.69 8.54 10.18
C ALA A 358 -3.47 7.44 9.46
N ILE A 359 -3.16 7.18 8.19
CA ILE A 359 -3.85 6.16 7.40
C ILE A 359 -3.61 4.76 7.97
N GLU A 360 -2.44 4.50 8.53
CA GLU A 360 -2.05 3.24 9.16
C GLU A 360 -2.90 2.88 10.36
N GLU A 361 -3.32 3.87 11.15
CA GLU A 361 -4.12 3.66 12.35
C GLU A 361 -5.52 3.12 12.01
N VAL A 362 -5.96 3.26 10.75
CA VAL A 362 -7.14 2.54 10.22
C VAL A 362 -6.83 1.05 10.11
N CYS A 363 -5.70 0.69 9.50
CA CYS A 363 -5.28 -0.68 9.27
C CYS A 363 -5.02 -1.41 10.60
N TYR A 364 -4.34 -0.73 11.54
CA TYR A 364 -3.92 -1.30 12.83
C TYR A 364 -5.08 -1.68 13.75
N GLN A 365 -6.30 -1.17 13.52
CA GLN A 365 -7.49 -1.64 14.24
C GLN A 365 -7.69 -3.15 14.06
N CYS A 366 -7.38 -3.69 12.88
CA CYS A 366 -7.51 -5.13 12.58
C CYS A 366 -6.14 -5.83 12.50
N HIS A 367 -5.07 -5.11 12.16
CA HIS A 367 -3.73 -5.64 11.92
C HIS A 367 -2.76 -5.36 13.08
N SER A 368 -3.17 -5.70 14.30
CA SER A 368 -2.38 -5.50 15.52
C SER A 368 -2.40 -6.72 16.45
N ALA A 369 -1.60 -6.68 17.52
CA ALA A 369 -1.58 -7.73 18.55
C ALA A 369 -2.91 -7.85 19.33
N THR A 370 -3.68 -6.76 19.41
CA THR A 370 -4.98 -6.69 20.11
C THR A 370 -6.04 -6.07 19.20
N PRO A 371 -6.48 -6.78 18.15
CA PRO A 371 -7.36 -6.22 17.14
C PRO A 371 -8.80 -6.08 17.66
N VAL A 372 -9.57 -5.18 17.04
CA VAL A 372 -10.99 -4.93 17.36
C VAL A 372 -11.95 -6.00 16.78
N ILE A 373 -11.39 -7.03 16.15
CA ILE A 373 -12.09 -8.12 15.49
C ILE A 373 -11.69 -9.47 16.12
N THR A 374 -12.51 -10.48 15.93
CA THR A 374 -12.17 -11.86 16.26
C THR A 374 -11.00 -12.31 15.37
N ASN A 375 -9.86 -12.64 15.97
CA ASN A 375 -8.70 -13.17 15.24
C ASN A 375 -8.26 -14.53 15.82
N ALA A 376 -9.22 -15.44 15.97
CA ALA A 376 -8.94 -16.80 16.41
C ALA A 376 -8.02 -17.49 15.39
N GLY A 377 -6.87 -18.00 15.84
CA GLY A 377 -5.89 -18.69 14.99
C GLY A 377 -4.91 -17.79 14.22
N SER A 378 -4.82 -16.50 14.55
CA SER A 378 -3.83 -15.56 13.98
C SER A 378 -3.85 -15.44 12.45
N LEU A 379 -5.03 -15.57 11.84
CA LEU A 379 -5.19 -15.50 10.37
C LEU A 379 -5.07 -14.08 9.82
N VAL A 380 -5.31 -13.06 10.65
CA VAL A 380 -5.07 -11.66 10.31
C VAL A 380 -3.66 -11.27 10.75
N PRO A 381 -2.77 -10.87 9.83
CA PRO A 381 -1.39 -10.56 10.17
C PRO A 381 -1.27 -9.33 11.08
N ASN A 382 -0.43 -9.43 12.12
CA ASN A 382 -0.10 -8.33 13.02
C ASN A 382 1.02 -7.46 12.41
N ILE A 383 0.63 -6.46 11.63
CA ILE A 383 1.58 -5.56 10.94
C ILE A 383 2.05 -4.45 11.88
N ARG A 384 1.20 -4.00 12.82
CA ARG A 384 1.54 -2.91 13.77
C ARG A 384 2.82 -3.21 14.55
N SER A 385 2.97 -4.44 15.04
CA SER A 385 4.16 -4.82 15.81
C SER A 385 5.44 -4.80 14.99
N GLU A 386 5.36 -5.03 13.67
CA GLU A 386 6.53 -4.95 12.80
C GLU A 386 7.04 -3.51 12.67
N TYR A 387 6.13 -2.54 12.52
CA TYR A 387 6.47 -1.11 12.56
C TYR A 387 6.85 -0.59 13.96
N ALA A 388 6.87 -1.43 14.99
CA ALA A 388 7.45 -1.10 16.29
C ALA A 388 8.91 -1.57 16.45
N ARG A 389 9.45 -2.35 15.49
CA ARG A 389 10.81 -2.91 15.56
C ARG A 389 11.90 -1.86 15.34
N ALA A 390 13.13 -2.15 15.77
CA ALA A 390 14.24 -1.20 15.78
C ALA A 390 14.56 -0.60 14.40
N VAL A 391 14.50 -1.41 13.34
CA VAL A 391 14.73 -0.99 11.96
C VAL A 391 13.45 -1.20 11.16
N ARG A 392 12.95 -0.14 10.54
CA ARG A 392 11.65 -0.08 9.86
C ARG A 392 11.61 1.03 8.82
N MET A 393 10.60 0.99 7.94
CA MET A 393 10.34 2.10 7.03
C MET A 393 9.77 3.32 7.79
N PRO A 394 9.98 4.56 7.30
CA PRO A 394 9.57 5.77 8.04
C PRO A 394 8.07 5.99 7.81
N ILE A 395 7.26 5.77 8.85
CA ILE A 395 5.80 5.81 8.68
C ILE A 395 5.16 6.91 9.51
N THR A 396 5.86 7.39 10.54
CA THR A 396 5.39 8.52 11.36
C THR A 396 6.00 9.84 10.91
N ASN A 397 5.28 10.95 11.13
CA ASN A 397 5.77 12.30 10.86
C ASN A 397 7.15 12.57 11.51
N THR A 398 7.34 12.08 12.74
CA THR A 398 8.62 12.19 13.47
C THR A 398 9.77 11.46 12.76
N GLU A 399 9.53 10.26 12.21
CA GLU A 399 10.54 9.49 11.48
C GLU A 399 10.82 10.07 10.09
N GLN A 400 9.80 10.64 9.46
CA GLN A 400 9.90 11.38 8.21
C GLN A 400 10.63 12.72 8.41
N GLY A 401 10.61 13.28 9.62
CA GLY A 401 11.24 14.58 9.95
C GLY A 401 10.39 15.77 9.51
N VAL A 402 9.07 15.58 9.42
CA VAL A 402 8.09 16.57 8.94
C VAL A 402 7.03 16.83 10.02
N SER A 403 6.35 17.98 9.95
CA SER A 403 5.25 18.31 10.87
C SER A 403 3.90 17.74 10.41
N ALA A 404 3.79 17.37 9.14
CA ALA A 404 2.65 16.74 8.53
C ALA A 404 3.16 15.65 7.59
N GLU A 405 2.43 14.54 7.54
CA GLU A 405 2.71 13.38 6.69
C GLU A 405 3.05 13.80 5.25
N ALA A 406 4.09 13.22 4.66
CA ALA A 406 4.56 13.59 3.33
C ALA A 406 3.75 12.92 2.21
N HIS A 407 3.24 11.70 2.44
CA HIS A 407 2.45 10.97 1.46
C HIS A 407 1.20 11.77 1.08
N ASP A 408 0.94 11.89 -0.22
CA ASP A 408 -0.26 12.60 -0.69
C ASP A 408 -0.69 12.10 -2.08
N ILE A 409 -1.80 11.35 -2.13
CA ILE A 409 -2.26 10.69 -3.36
C ILE A 409 -3.14 11.61 -4.22
N GLY A 410 -3.04 11.48 -5.54
CA GLY A 410 -3.84 12.24 -6.48
C GLY A 410 -3.24 13.61 -6.80
N GLY A 411 -4.08 14.63 -6.94
CA GLY A 411 -3.66 15.98 -7.29
C GLY A 411 -3.53 16.23 -8.80
N SER A 412 -2.96 17.38 -9.14
CA SER A 412 -2.80 17.84 -10.53
C SER A 412 -1.35 18.18 -10.80
N PHE A 413 -0.59 17.21 -11.33
CA PHE A 413 0.82 17.35 -11.65
C PHE A 413 1.19 16.53 -12.89
N VAL A 414 2.38 16.78 -13.45
CA VAL A 414 2.93 16.00 -14.58
C VAL A 414 4.34 15.55 -14.22
N GLU A 415 4.58 14.25 -14.33
CA GLU A 415 5.92 13.66 -14.25
C GLU A 415 6.38 13.31 -15.68
N PRO A 416 7.33 14.08 -16.25
CA PRO A 416 7.78 13.88 -17.62
C PRO A 416 8.21 12.43 -17.88
N GLY A 417 7.64 11.82 -18.93
CA GLY A 417 7.94 10.43 -19.30
C GLY A 417 7.39 9.36 -18.34
N SER A 418 6.53 9.72 -17.38
CA SER A 418 5.94 8.78 -16.41
C SER A 418 4.43 8.86 -16.32
N VAL A 419 3.87 9.93 -15.72
CA VAL A 419 2.43 10.04 -15.43
C VAL A 419 1.92 11.48 -15.62
N ASN A 420 0.70 11.62 -16.13
CA ASN A 420 0.02 12.91 -16.30
C ASN A 420 -1.26 12.95 -15.44
N CYS A 421 -1.19 13.60 -14.27
CA CYS A 421 -2.32 13.75 -13.36
C CYS A 421 -3.22 14.97 -13.69
N THR A 422 -2.86 15.77 -14.70
CA THR A 422 -3.68 16.91 -15.17
C THR A 422 -4.68 16.49 -16.25
N ALA A 423 -4.53 15.29 -16.83
CA ALA A 423 -5.38 14.78 -17.89
C ALA A 423 -6.87 14.62 -17.45
N ALA A 424 -7.76 14.54 -18.45
CA ALA A 424 -9.19 14.37 -18.23
C ALA A 424 -9.56 12.99 -17.66
N ASP A 425 -8.67 12.00 -17.76
CA ASP A 425 -8.80 10.61 -17.31
C ASP A 425 -7.68 10.22 -16.33
N ASN A 426 -7.24 11.16 -15.47
CA ASN A 426 -6.01 11.02 -14.70
C ASN A 426 -5.90 9.74 -13.85
N ARG A 427 -7.02 9.29 -13.25
CA ARG A 427 -7.14 8.18 -12.29
C ARG A 427 -6.10 8.17 -11.15
N CYS A 428 -5.39 9.27 -10.91
CA CYS A 428 -4.24 9.30 -10.01
C CYS A 428 -4.65 9.05 -8.55
N GLY A 429 -5.81 9.59 -8.14
CA GLY A 429 -6.40 9.28 -6.83
C GLY A 429 -6.87 7.83 -6.72
N ALA A 430 -7.43 7.25 -7.78
CA ALA A 430 -7.89 5.85 -7.81
C ALA A 430 -6.73 4.84 -7.73
N ASP A 431 -5.61 5.15 -8.39
CA ASP A 431 -4.43 4.28 -8.45
C ASP A 431 -3.39 4.55 -7.35
N PHE A 432 -3.66 5.50 -6.45
CA PHE A 432 -2.75 5.88 -5.35
C PHE A 432 -1.40 6.36 -5.89
N VAL A 433 -1.46 7.22 -6.90
CA VAL A 433 -0.30 7.85 -7.51
C VAL A 433 0.01 9.15 -6.78
N GLU A 434 1.29 9.39 -6.51
CA GLU A 434 1.81 10.65 -5.98
C GLU A 434 3.00 11.13 -6.83
N SER A 435 3.44 12.38 -6.59
CA SER A 435 4.56 12.96 -7.34
C SER A 435 5.92 12.47 -6.82
N ARG A 436 6.94 12.48 -7.68
CA ARG A 436 8.30 12.10 -7.27
C ARG A 436 8.89 13.07 -6.25
N ALA A 437 8.44 14.32 -6.25
CA ALA A 437 8.82 15.30 -5.23
C ALA A 437 8.38 14.87 -3.83
N LEU A 438 7.20 14.26 -3.71
CA LEU A 438 6.69 13.72 -2.44
C LEU A 438 7.41 12.42 -2.02
N LEU A 439 7.98 11.66 -2.96
CA LEU A 439 8.82 10.50 -2.63
C LEU A 439 10.20 10.87 -2.09
N GLY A 440 10.71 12.06 -2.42
CA GLY A 440 12.02 12.55 -1.95
C GLY A 440 12.92 13.17 -3.01
N VAL A 441 12.50 13.26 -4.28
CA VAL A 441 13.27 13.93 -5.34
C VAL A 441 13.34 15.43 -5.04
N GLY A 442 14.57 15.98 -4.98
CA GLY A 442 14.82 17.38 -4.63
C GLY A 442 14.71 17.71 -3.14
N ASN A 443 13.94 16.94 -2.35
CA ASN A 443 13.84 17.11 -0.91
C ASN A 443 13.75 15.75 -0.18
N LEU A 444 14.87 15.28 0.37
CA LEU A 444 14.94 14.00 1.08
C LEU A 444 14.10 13.96 2.38
N ALA A 445 13.65 15.11 2.91
CA ALA A 445 12.74 15.15 4.06
C ALA A 445 11.34 14.60 3.73
N ASN A 446 10.96 14.52 2.45
CA ASN A 446 9.68 13.94 2.05
C ASN A 446 9.69 12.41 2.04
N ARG A 447 10.83 11.75 2.30
CA ARG A 447 10.93 10.29 2.25
C ARG A 447 10.05 9.62 3.30
N HIS A 448 9.05 8.89 2.84
CA HIS A 448 8.10 8.12 3.64
C HIS A 448 8.01 6.67 3.12
N ALA A 449 7.35 5.79 3.87
CA ALA A 449 6.74 4.58 3.30
C ALA A 449 5.53 4.19 4.15
N GLU A 450 4.35 4.39 3.57
CA GLU A 450 3.05 4.13 4.15
C GLU A 450 2.43 2.86 3.59
N CYS A 451 1.36 2.40 4.24
CA CYS A 451 0.65 1.20 3.78
C CYS A 451 0.21 1.34 2.31
N THR A 452 -0.17 2.54 1.89
CA THR A 452 -0.69 2.82 0.54
C THR A 452 0.37 3.03 -0.53
N ASP A 453 1.65 3.15 -0.15
CA ASP A 453 2.77 3.09 -1.10
C ASP A 453 2.99 1.68 -1.63
N CYS A 454 2.62 0.67 -0.86
CA CYS A 454 2.81 -0.73 -1.21
C CYS A 454 1.50 -1.42 -1.59
N HIS A 455 0.39 -1.06 -0.95
CA HIS A 455 -0.88 -1.77 -1.06
C HIS A 455 -2.02 -0.88 -1.55
N ASN A 456 -2.83 -1.41 -2.46
CA ASN A 456 -4.13 -0.81 -2.79
C ASN A 456 -5.24 -1.62 -2.10
N PRO A 457 -5.80 -1.17 -0.96
CA PRO A 457 -6.76 -1.94 -0.18
C PRO A 457 -8.08 -2.22 -0.91
N HIS A 458 -8.37 -1.49 -2.00
CA HIS A 458 -9.51 -1.78 -2.87
C HIS A 458 -9.27 -2.97 -3.80
N ARG A 459 -8.02 -3.36 -4.03
CA ARG A 459 -7.61 -4.32 -5.07
C ARG A 459 -6.75 -5.48 -4.55
N VAL A 460 -6.29 -5.44 -3.30
CA VAL A 460 -5.56 -6.56 -2.68
C VAL A 460 -6.42 -7.82 -2.65
N VAL A 461 -5.90 -8.96 -3.10
CA VAL A 461 -6.63 -10.23 -3.16
C VAL A 461 -5.87 -11.36 -2.47
N LYS A 462 -6.60 -12.37 -1.97
CA LYS A 462 -5.99 -13.56 -1.35
C LYS A 462 -5.63 -14.62 -2.40
N PHE A 463 -4.65 -14.31 -3.23
CA PHE A 463 -4.06 -15.20 -4.24
C PHE A 463 -2.53 -15.11 -4.21
N ARG A 464 -1.84 -16.19 -4.55
CA ARG A 464 -0.37 -16.29 -4.59
C ARG A 464 0.23 -15.39 -5.66
N SER A 465 -0.50 -15.18 -6.75
CA SER A 465 -0.16 -14.30 -7.86
C SER A 465 -1.12 -13.12 -7.92
N PHE A 466 -0.61 -11.94 -8.29
CA PHE A 466 -1.43 -10.76 -8.54
C PHE A 466 -2.49 -11.03 -9.63
N ALA A 467 -2.23 -11.94 -10.57
CA ALA A 467 -3.17 -12.31 -11.63
C ALA A 467 -4.26 -13.30 -11.18
N GLY A 468 -4.16 -13.84 -9.96
CA GLY A 468 -5.05 -14.90 -9.46
C GLY A 468 -4.69 -16.31 -9.95
N ALA A 469 -5.55 -17.28 -9.65
CA ALA A 469 -5.36 -18.67 -10.04
C ALA A 469 -5.70 -18.85 -11.53
N SER A 470 -4.79 -19.45 -12.30
CA SER A 470 -4.93 -19.61 -13.76
C SER A 470 -5.21 -18.29 -14.51
N GLY A 471 -4.70 -17.17 -13.99
CA GLY A 471 -4.91 -15.83 -14.57
C GLY A 471 -6.27 -15.20 -14.25
N SER A 472 -7.01 -15.74 -13.27
CA SER A 472 -8.29 -15.19 -12.83
C SER A 472 -8.34 -15.04 -11.32
N VAL A 473 -8.80 -13.88 -10.86
CA VAL A 473 -9.17 -13.64 -9.45
C VAL A 473 -10.63 -13.97 -9.16
N ALA A 474 -11.42 -14.30 -10.20
CA ALA A 474 -12.76 -14.84 -10.04
C ALA A 474 -12.65 -16.32 -9.64
N GLY A 475 -13.02 -16.63 -8.39
CA GLY A 475 -12.99 -17.98 -7.84
C GLY A 475 -12.74 -17.99 -6.34
N PRO A 476 -12.66 -19.18 -5.72
CA PRO A 476 -12.29 -19.31 -4.32
C PRO A 476 -10.89 -18.72 -4.06
N PRO A 477 -10.68 -18.00 -2.94
CA PRO A 477 -9.36 -17.52 -2.58
C PRO A 477 -8.40 -18.69 -2.30
N GLU A 478 -7.10 -18.46 -2.51
CA GLU A 478 -6.07 -19.44 -2.20
C GLU A 478 -5.75 -19.47 -0.69
N ALA A 479 -4.91 -20.43 -0.28
CA ALA A 479 -4.53 -20.61 1.12
C ALA A 479 -3.85 -19.37 1.74
N ALA A 480 -3.11 -18.59 0.94
CA ALA A 480 -2.56 -17.29 1.34
C ALA A 480 -2.51 -16.32 0.16
N GLY A 481 -2.35 -15.03 0.46
CA GLY A 481 -2.22 -13.94 -0.53
C GLY A 481 -0.77 -13.56 -0.87
N THR A 482 0.20 -14.15 -0.19
CA THR A 482 1.64 -13.99 -0.46
C THR A 482 2.11 -15.04 -1.44
N HIS A 483 3.25 -14.83 -2.11
CA HIS A 483 3.84 -15.83 -3.00
C HIS A 483 4.12 -17.16 -2.27
N ALA A 484 4.41 -18.21 -3.04
CA ALA A 484 4.64 -19.55 -2.52
C ALA A 484 6.13 -19.84 -2.34
N HIS A 485 6.49 -20.43 -1.20
CA HIS A 485 7.84 -20.95 -0.93
C HIS A 485 7.78 -22.47 -0.78
N THR A 486 7.79 -23.18 -1.91
CA THR A 486 7.57 -24.64 -1.94
C THR A 486 8.83 -25.43 -2.30
N ASP A 487 9.05 -26.52 -1.57
CA ASP A 487 10.17 -27.43 -1.78
C ASP A 487 9.88 -28.48 -2.86
N THR A 488 8.67 -28.46 -3.42
CA THR A 488 8.19 -29.44 -4.40
C THR A 488 9.06 -29.43 -5.66
N THR A 489 9.58 -30.60 -6.04
CA THR A 489 10.32 -30.80 -7.28
C THR A 489 9.54 -30.28 -8.49
N GLY A 490 10.18 -29.43 -9.30
CA GLY A 490 9.56 -28.80 -10.47
C GLY A 490 8.96 -27.42 -10.19
N SER A 491 8.87 -26.98 -8.93
CA SER A 491 8.51 -25.59 -8.58
C SER A 491 9.67 -24.65 -8.90
N ILE A 492 9.39 -23.55 -9.60
CA ILE A 492 10.36 -22.50 -9.93
C ILE A 492 10.03 -21.25 -9.11
N HIS A 493 10.96 -20.84 -8.26
CA HIS A 493 10.85 -19.60 -7.50
C HIS A 493 10.83 -18.38 -8.45
N SER A 494 10.08 -17.34 -8.08
CA SER A 494 9.81 -16.23 -9.00
C SER A 494 10.01 -14.86 -8.34
N ASN A 495 9.80 -13.80 -9.10
CA ASN A 495 9.70 -12.41 -8.64
C ASN A 495 8.32 -11.79 -8.97
N ILE A 496 7.35 -12.61 -9.41
CA ILE A 496 5.99 -12.19 -9.78
C ILE A 496 5.26 -11.63 -8.55
N ALA A 497 4.72 -10.41 -8.66
CA ALA A 497 3.97 -9.79 -7.58
C ALA A 497 2.82 -10.71 -7.09
N SER A 498 2.60 -10.74 -5.78
CA SER A 498 1.54 -11.53 -5.16
C SER A 498 0.19 -10.78 -5.14
N GLY A 499 -0.89 -11.48 -4.76
CA GLY A 499 -2.23 -10.89 -4.68
C GLY A 499 -2.33 -9.72 -3.71
N VAL A 500 -1.53 -9.70 -2.64
CA VAL A 500 -1.49 -8.59 -1.68
C VAL A 500 -0.87 -7.31 -2.25
N LEU A 501 -0.20 -7.38 -3.40
CA LEU A 501 0.41 -6.24 -4.11
C LEU A 501 -0.39 -5.81 -5.35
N ARG A 502 -1.52 -6.47 -5.63
CA ARG A 502 -2.33 -6.19 -6.83
C ARG A 502 -2.86 -4.76 -6.81
N GLY A 503 -2.74 -4.07 -7.95
CA GLY A 503 -3.34 -2.76 -8.17
C GLY A 503 -2.58 -1.57 -7.56
N THR A 504 -1.40 -1.81 -6.99
CA THR A 504 -0.48 -0.77 -6.52
C THR A 504 0.32 -0.15 -7.67
N THR A 505 1.18 0.83 -7.35
CA THR A 505 2.07 1.49 -8.31
C THR A 505 3.51 1.00 -8.18
N GLY A 506 4.27 1.09 -9.27
CA GLY A 506 5.67 0.67 -9.34
C GLY A 506 6.40 1.32 -10.51
N VAL A 507 7.67 1.00 -10.67
CA VAL A 507 8.51 1.47 -11.78
C VAL A 507 9.42 0.37 -12.30
N GLU A 508 9.54 0.30 -13.62
CA GLU A 508 10.50 -0.57 -14.31
C GLU A 508 11.66 0.29 -14.82
N PRO A 509 12.90 0.09 -14.35
CA PRO A 509 14.04 0.85 -14.83
C PRO A 509 14.35 0.56 -16.30
N LEU A 510 14.70 1.61 -17.04
CA LEU A 510 15.18 1.54 -18.42
C LEU A 510 16.68 1.81 -18.42
N TYR A 511 17.47 0.99 -19.10
CA TYR A 511 18.93 1.09 -19.09
C TYR A 511 19.47 1.38 -20.49
N GLY A 512 20.35 2.38 -20.61
CA GLY A 512 21.11 2.67 -21.83
C GLY A 512 22.50 2.05 -21.88
N SER A 513 22.97 1.44 -20.78
CA SER A 513 24.32 0.86 -20.66
C SER A 513 24.30 -0.29 -19.65
N ALA A 514 25.09 -1.34 -19.89
CA ALA A 514 25.26 -2.46 -18.94
C ALA A 514 26.33 -2.21 -17.87
N SER A 515 26.97 -1.03 -17.88
CA SER A 515 28.04 -0.71 -16.94
C SER A 515 27.49 -0.52 -15.54
N PHE A 516 28.15 -1.13 -14.56
CA PHE A 516 27.87 -0.91 -13.15
C PHE A 516 28.00 0.56 -12.75
N HIS A 517 28.68 1.40 -13.52
CA HIS A 517 28.85 2.83 -13.22
C HIS A 517 27.75 3.71 -13.81
N SER A 518 26.83 3.17 -14.61
CA SER A 518 25.77 3.94 -15.26
C SER A 518 24.47 3.92 -14.43
N LEU A 519 23.80 5.07 -14.34
CA LEU A 519 22.42 5.13 -13.84
C LEU A 519 21.43 4.64 -14.91
N PRO A 520 20.21 4.22 -14.52
CA PRO A 520 19.10 4.09 -15.46
C PRO A 520 18.89 5.36 -16.28
N THR A 521 18.48 5.21 -17.55
CA THR A 521 18.16 6.35 -18.43
C THR A 521 16.74 6.87 -18.22
N GLY A 522 15.91 6.14 -17.49
CA GLY A 522 14.53 6.48 -17.19
C GLY A 522 13.79 5.32 -16.56
N TYR A 523 12.48 5.48 -16.37
CA TYR A 523 11.62 4.48 -15.75
C TYR A 523 10.28 4.41 -16.48
N ALA A 524 9.81 3.19 -16.76
CA ALA A 524 8.43 2.98 -17.17
C ALA A 524 7.55 2.87 -15.93
N TYR A 525 6.64 3.82 -15.74
CA TYR A 525 5.71 3.84 -14.62
C TYR A 525 4.67 2.73 -14.73
N LYS A 526 4.37 2.07 -13.62
CA LYS A 526 3.44 0.94 -13.52
C LYS A 526 2.28 1.32 -12.60
N ARG A 527 1.04 1.16 -13.04
CA ARG A 527 -0.16 1.51 -12.25
C ARG A 527 -1.41 0.80 -12.75
N GLY A 528 -2.47 0.86 -11.95
CA GLY A 528 -3.77 0.31 -12.31
C GLY A 528 -3.93 -1.16 -11.97
N ASP A 529 -5.15 -1.66 -12.17
CA ASP A 529 -5.48 -3.08 -12.01
C ASP A 529 -5.38 -3.81 -13.35
N PRO A 530 -4.85 -5.05 -13.39
CA PRO A 530 -4.77 -5.82 -14.65
C PRO A 530 -6.13 -6.30 -15.17
N GLY A 531 -7.22 -6.16 -14.39
CA GLY A 531 -8.53 -6.71 -14.72
C GLY A 531 -8.46 -8.22 -14.92
N ALA A 532 -8.95 -8.68 -16.08
CA ALA A 532 -8.89 -10.08 -16.50
C ALA A 532 -7.60 -10.43 -17.27
N SER A 533 -6.66 -9.50 -17.42
CA SER A 533 -5.39 -9.78 -18.10
C SER A 533 -4.54 -10.77 -17.31
N SER A 534 -4.02 -11.77 -18.00
CA SER A 534 -3.03 -12.72 -17.48
C SER A 534 -1.59 -12.33 -17.82
N ASP A 535 -1.38 -11.21 -18.52
CA ASP A 535 -0.02 -10.73 -18.86
C ASP A 535 0.75 -10.41 -17.58
N ASN A 536 1.80 -11.20 -17.36
CA ASN A 536 2.73 -11.07 -16.25
C ASN A 536 4.12 -10.64 -16.74
N SER A 537 4.24 -10.08 -17.94
CA SER A 537 5.51 -9.53 -18.43
C SER A 537 5.93 -8.29 -17.62
N ALA A 538 7.23 -8.01 -17.57
CA ALA A 538 7.71 -6.75 -16.99
C ALA A 538 7.33 -5.52 -17.84
N ALA A 539 6.92 -5.73 -19.10
CA ALA A 539 6.51 -4.68 -20.03
C ALA A 539 5.07 -4.18 -19.79
N ALA A 540 4.23 -4.97 -19.12
CA ALA A 540 2.85 -4.60 -18.78
C ALA A 540 2.76 -3.22 -18.12
N SER A 541 1.64 -2.51 -18.32
CA SER A 541 1.43 -1.14 -17.80
C SER A 541 1.15 -1.08 -16.29
N TYR A 542 0.92 -2.22 -15.65
CA TYR A 542 0.66 -2.38 -14.22
C TYR A 542 1.80 -3.15 -13.55
N VAL A 543 1.80 -3.16 -12.21
CA VAL A 543 2.81 -3.87 -11.43
C VAL A 543 2.67 -5.37 -11.65
N THR A 544 3.75 -6.01 -12.08
CA THR A 544 3.83 -7.46 -12.25
C THR A 544 4.95 -8.07 -11.43
N ARG A 545 5.81 -7.26 -10.79
CA ARG A 545 6.97 -7.69 -10.01
C ARG A 545 7.05 -6.95 -8.68
N GLU A 546 7.49 -7.65 -7.64
CA GLU A 546 7.67 -7.02 -6.32
C GLU A 546 8.71 -5.90 -6.35
N TYR A 547 9.82 -6.09 -7.08
CA TYR A 547 10.88 -5.07 -7.14
C TYR A 547 10.42 -3.75 -7.75
N GLN A 548 9.42 -3.77 -8.65
CA GLN A 548 8.92 -2.54 -9.28
C GLN A 548 8.38 -1.58 -8.22
N ILE A 549 7.82 -2.09 -7.13
CA ILE A 549 7.30 -1.30 -6.02
C ILE A 549 8.48 -0.74 -5.22
N CYS A 550 9.43 -1.58 -4.85
CA CYS A 550 10.60 -1.18 -4.06
C CYS A 550 11.44 -0.11 -4.76
N LEU A 551 11.63 -0.24 -6.08
CA LEU A 551 12.43 0.70 -6.85
C LEU A 551 11.83 2.10 -6.97
N LYS A 552 10.55 2.30 -6.62
CA LYS A 552 9.99 3.66 -6.47
C LYS A 552 10.77 4.48 -5.46
N CYS A 553 11.15 3.88 -4.33
CA CYS A 553 11.74 4.60 -3.21
C CYS A 553 13.24 4.29 -3.02
N HIS A 554 13.70 3.16 -3.56
CA HIS A 554 15.08 2.68 -3.40
C HIS A 554 15.96 2.91 -4.64
N SER A 555 15.56 3.78 -5.55
CA SER A 555 16.37 4.17 -6.71
C SER A 555 16.28 5.67 -6.99
N ASP A 556 16.97 6.14 -8.02
CA ASP A 556 16.92 7.53 -8.48
C ASP A 556 15.54 7.96 -9.05
N PHE A 557 14.56 7.05 -9.08
CA PHE A 557 13.17 7.43 -9.20
C PHE A 557 12.67 8.23 -7.98
N GLY A 558 12.98 7.79 -6.75
CA GLY A 558 12.44 8.37 -5.51
C GLY A 558 13.35 9.41 -4.85
N TYR A 559 14.59 9.56 -5.30
CA TYR A 559 15.52 10.58 -4.81
C TYR A 559 16.46 11.02 -5.93
N SER A 560 17.12 12.17 -5.76
CA SER A 560 18.15 12.61 -6.69
C SER A 560 19.46 11.84 -6.47
N ASP A 561 20.04 11.27 -7.54
CA ASP A 561 21.37 10.64 -7.51
C ASP A 561 22.26 11.30 -8.56
N ASN A 562 23.34 11.95 -8.11
CA ASN A 562 24.36 12.55 -8.96
C ASN A 562 25.42 11.53 -9.41
N ASN A 563 25.26 10.25 -9.03
CA ASN A 563 26.15 9.15 -9.34
C ASN A 563 27.59 9.31 -8.81
N VAL A 564 27.84 10.26 -7.91
CA VAL A 564 29.17 10.51 -7.33
C VAL A 564 29.43 9.52 -6.21
N LEU A 565 30.46 8.69 -6.34
CA LEU A 565 30.88 7.71 -5.34
C LEU A 565 32.24 8.12 -4.74
N PRO A 566 32.53 7.75 -3.47
CA PRO A 566 31.75 6.87 -2.60
C PRO A 566 30.52 7.54 -1.95
N THR A 567 30.51 8.86 -1.88
CA THR A 567 29.46 9.67 -1.25
C THR A 567 28.92 10.66 -2.26
N GLY A 568 27.60 10.76 -2.35
CA GLY A 568 26.89 11.67 -3.26
C GLY A 568 25.74 12.37 -2.56
N ASN A 569 24.71 12.74 -3.31
CA ASN A 569 23.46 13.31 -2.79
C ASN A 569 22.40 12.23 -2.43
N ARG A 570 22.81 10.97 -2.37
CA ARG A 570 21.95 9.84 -1.96
C ARG A 570 21.50 9.97 -0.50
N PRO A 571 20.39 9.30 -0.12
CA PRO A 571 19.91 9.34 1.26
C PRO A 571 20.94 8.77 2.25
N SER A 572 21.19 9.50 3.34
CA SER A 572 22.08 9.06 4.42
C SER A 572 21.45 7.99 5.30
N LEU A 573 22.29 7.16 5.93
CA LEU A 573 21.91 6.27 7.04
C LEU A 573 21.77 7.08 8.34
N GLY A 574 21.22 6.44 9.38
CA GLY A 574 21.20 6.99 10.74
C GLY A 574 19.94 7.78 11.12
N ARG A 575 18.87 7.74 10.32
CA ARG A 575 17.57 8.28 10.75
C ARG A 575 16.99 7.46 11.92
N THR A 576 16.08 8.05 12.69
CA THR A 576 15.29 7.34 13.70
C THR A 576 14.52 6.17 13.06
N GLY A 577 14.57 5.00 13.71
CA GLY A 577 13.98 3.76 13.18
C GLY A 577 14.66 3.23 11.91
N GLY A 578 15.72 3.88 11.42
CA GLY A 578 16.50 3.44 10.27
C GLY A 578 17.71 2.61 10.65
N THR A 579 18.51 2.24 9.64
CA THR A 579 19.80 1.58 9.88
C THR A 579 20.80 2.59 10.43
N PRO A 580 21.54 2.27 11.51
CA PRO A 580 22.56 3.17 12.05
C PRO A 580 23.62 3.54 11.01
N SER A 581 24.11 4.78 11.04
CA SER A 581 25.23 5.20 10.19
C SER A 581 26.51 4.46 10.59
N GLY A 582 27.35 4.13 9.61
CA GLY A 582 28.54 3.30 9.79
C GLY A 582 28.27 1.79 9.80
N THR A 583 27.01 1.35 9.73
CA THR A 583 26.70 -0.09 9.63
C THR A 583 27.30 -0.64 8.34
N ASN A 584 28.11 -1.70 8.47
CA ASN A 584 28.89 -2.28 7.38
C ASN A 584 29.81 -1.27 6.66
N ASN A 585 30.27 -0.24 7.37
CA ASN A 585 31.00 0.92 6.85
C ASN A 585 30.21 1.81 5.88
N LEU A 586 28.89 1.63 5.74
CA LEU A 586 28.06 2.50 4.92
C LEU A 586 27.60 3.72 5.71
N THR A 587 27.62 4.89 5.07
CA THR A 587 27.01 6.13 5.59
C THR A 587 25.84 6.63 4.75
N GLN A 588 25.70 6.12 3.52
CA GLN A 588 24.58 6.40 2.61
C GLN A 588 24.01 5.10 2.05
N TYR A 589 22.69 5.12 1.78
CA TYR A 589 22.06 4.08 0.97
C TYR A 589 22.60 4.12 -0.46
N THR A 590 22.60 2.97 -1.12
CA THR A 590 22.98 2.86 -2.54
C THR A 590 21.76 2.88 -3.46
N ASN A 591 22.02 2.96 -4.77
CA ASN A 591 20.98 2.95 -5.79
C ASN A 591 20.70 1.54 -6.29
N GLN A 592 19.53 1.03 -5.92
CA GLN A 592 19.19 -0.37 -6.13
C GLN A 592 18.89 -0.68 -7.60
N ALA A 593 18.32 0.27 -8.36
CA ALA A 593 18.06 0.06 -9.78
C ALA A 593 19.38 -0.15 -10.55
N LYS A 594 20.37 0.70 -10.30
CA LYS A 594 21.73 0.56 -10.86
C LYS A 594 22.37 -0.79 -10.53
N GLU A 595 22.25 -1.23 -9.27
CA GLU A 595 22.88 -2.46 -8.80
C GLU A 595 22.23 -3.71 -9.39
N PHE A 596 20.90 -3.82 -9.32
CA PHE A 596 20.14 -5.02 -9.72
C PHE A 596 20.01 -5.22 -11.22
N GLN A 597 20.54 -4.31 -12.04
CA GLN A 597 20.56 -4.46 -13.48
C GLN A 597 21.04 -5.88 -13.88
N ALA A 598 20.23 -6.55 -14.71
CA ALA A 598 20.48 -7.91 -15.19
C ALA A 598 20.59 -7.92 -16.73
N PRO A 599 21.69 -7.42 -17.33
CA PRO A 599 21.80 -7.28 -18.77
C PRO A 599 21.82 -8.66 -19.44
N LEU A 600 21.07 -8.82 -20.54
CA LEU A 600 20.94 -10.09 -21.25
C LEU A 600 22.29 -10.66 -21.69
N GLY A 601 23.19 -9.82 -22.20
CA GLY A 601 24.53 -10.22 -22.65
C GLY A 601 25.48 -10.70 -21.54
N HIS A 602 25.14 -10.48 -20.27
CA HIS A 602 25.95 -10.92 -19.12
C HIS A 602 25.38 -12.19 -18.46
N ARG A 603 24.26 -12.74 -18.96
CA ARG A 603 23.71 -14.01 -18.48
C ARG A 603 24.65 -15.16 -18.81
N GLY A 604 24.67 -16.18 -17.95
CA GLY A 604 25.65 -17.26 -18.03
C GLY A 604 27.04 -16.82 -17.53
N GLU A 605 28.09 -17.42 -18.09
CA GLU A 605 29.49 -17.15 -17.71
C GLU A 605 30.35 -16.74 -18.92
N GLY A 606 30.00 -15.61 -19.52
CA GLY A 606 30.72 -15.02 -20.66
C GLY A 606 31.76 -13.96 -20.27
N SER A 607 32.43 -13.41 -21.29
CA SER A 607 33.25 -12.20 -21.19
C SER A 607 32.43 -11.00 -21.68
N THR A 608 32.59 -9.85 -21.03
CA THR A 608 31.89 -8.62 -21.41
C THR A 608 32.80 -7.41 -21.20
N VAL A 609 32.73 -6.43 -22.10
CA VAL A 609 33.60 -5.24 -22.06
C VAL A 609 32.94 -4.02 -21.41
N ASP A 610 31.66 -4.13 -21.10
CA ASP A 610 30.80 -3.05 -20.61
C ASP A 610 30.24 -3.34 -19.21
N SER A 611 30.82 -4.29 -18.47
CA SER A 611 30.43 -4.59 -17.09
C SER A 611 30.80 -3.47 -16.09
N GLY A 612 31.81 -2.67 -16.44
CA GLY A 612 32.50 -1.74 -15.55
C GLY A 612 33.86 -2.25 -15.04
N ALA A 613 34.22 -3.50 -15.33
CA ALA A 613 35.58 -3.99 -15.09
C ALA A 613 36.60 -3.33 -16.04
N PHE A 614 37.82 -3.10 -15.57
CA PHE A 614 38.85 -2.41 -16.34
C PHE A 614 39.68 -3.37 -17.22
N ALA A 615 40.04 -2.92 -18.42
CA ALA A 615 41.08 -3.52 -19.24
C ALA A 615 41.90 -2.43 -19.93
N GLY A 616 43.22 -2.60 -19.95
CA GLY A 616 44.17 -1.62 -20.46
C GLY A 616 45.30 -1.35 -19.48
N ASP A 617 45.93 -0.18 -19.61
CA ASP A 617 47.05 0.24 -18.76
C ASP A 617 46.52 1.10 -17.60
N PRO A 618 46.58 0.62 -16.34
CA PRO A 618 46.04 1.36 -15.22
C PRO A 618 46.88 2.61 -14.88
N PRO A 619 46.33 3.58 -14.13
CA PRO A 619 47.11 4.72 -13.64
C PRO A 619 48.17 4.29 -12.61
N GLY A 620 49.46 4.45 -12.95
CA GLY A 620 50.61 4.19 -12.04
C GLY A 620 51.42 2.91 -12.30
N PRO A 621 50.83 1.77 -12.68
CA PRO A 621 51.56 0.58 -13.14
C PRO A 621 52.25 0.74 -14.50
N VAL A 622 53.28 -0.07 -14.76
CA VAL A 622 53.89 -0.30 -16.10
C VAL A 622 53.43 -1.64 -16.67
N THR A 623 52.19 -2.03 -16.40
CA THR A 623 51.65 -3.36 -16.76
C THR A 623 50.23 -3.25 -17.27
N SER A 624 49.98 -3.79 -18.46
CA SER A 624 48.65 -3.95 -19.01
C SER A 624 47.91 -5.08 -18.29
N VAL A 625 46.62 -4.85 -17.99
CA VAL A 625 45.74 -5.82 -17.33
C VAL A 625 44.48 -6.03 -18.16
N ASP A 626 43.88 -7.22 -18.05
CA ASP A 626 42.58 -7.52 -18.64
C ASP A 626 41.70 -8.21 -17.60
N PHE A 627 40.78 -7.44 -17.02
CA PHE A 627 39.78 -7.97 -16.11
C PHE A 627 38.42 -8.18 -16.77
N ASN A 628 38.30 -8.05 -18.10
CA ASN A 628 37.07 -8.31 -18.84
C ASN A 628 36.95 -9.77 -19.26
N THR A 629 38.06 -10.42 -19.57
CA THR A 629 38.06 -11.83 -19.99
C THR A 629 37.51 -12.75 -18.89
N ASN A 630 36.50 -13.55 -19.28
CA ASN A 630 35.65 -14.40 -18.42
C ASN A 630 34.99 -13.68 -17.24
N ASN A 631 34.85 -12.37 -17.32
CA ASN A 631 34.21 -11.55 -16.30
C ASN A 631 32.94 -10.88 -16.84
N HIS A 632 31.96 -10.76 -15.96
CA HIS A 632 30.64 -10.25 -16.28
C HIS A 632 29.98 -9.67 -15.02
N ARG A 633 28.95 -8.85 -15.20
CA ARG A 633 28.09 -8.37 -14.10
C ARG A 633 27.59 -9.56 -13.27
N SER A 634 27.62 -9.46 -11.95
CA SER A 634 26.89 -10.38 -11.08
C SER A 634 25.68 -9.68 -10.47
N TRP A 635 24.62 -10.45 -10.21
CA TRP A 635 23.43 -9.96 -9.54
C TRP A 635 22.71 -11.13 -8.88
N HIS A 636 21.99 -10.84 -7.80
CA HIS A 636 20.94 -11.72 -7.33
C HIS A 636 19.75 -11.60 -8.26
N PRO A 637 19.03 -12.70 -8.55
CA PRO A 637 18.03 -12.74 -9.62
C PRO A 637 16.70 -12.08 -9.22
N VAL A 638 16.75 -10.86 -8.68
CA VAL A 638 15.57 -10.07 -8.31
C VAL A 638 14.88 -9.52 -9.56
N VAL A 639 15.62 -8.96 -10.51
CA VAL A 639 15.06 -8.40 -11.76
C VAL A 639 14.94 -9.47 -12.83
N GLY A 640 15.99 -10.27 -13.03
CA GLY A 640 16.04 -11.32 -14.03
C GLY A 640 16.94 -12.47 -13.65
N ASP A 641 16.70 -13.63 -14.25
CA ASP A 641 17.50 -14.83 -14.03
C ASP A 641 18.97 -14.60 -14.42
N THR A 642 19.84 -15.41 -13.82
CA THR A 642 21.29 -15.26 -14.04
C THR A 642 21.78 -16.04 -15.25
N GLY A 643 21.01 -17.01 -15.76
CA GLY A 643 21.43 -17.99 -16.77
C GLY A 643 22.53 -18.94 -16.31
N ARG A 644 22.93 -18.92 -15.03
CA ARG A 644 24.10 -19.64 -14.49
C ARG A 644 23.67 -20.93 -13.81
N THR A 645 23.39 -21.97 -14.59
CA THR A 645 23.01 -23.28 -14.06
C THR A 645 24.18 -24.00 -13.37
N PRO A 646 23.94 -25.04 -12.55
CA PRO A 646 25.02 -25.85 -11.99
C PRO A 646 25.98 -26.40 -13.05
N ALA A 647 25.47 -26.78 -14.23
CA ALA A 647 26.29 -27.21 -15.37
C ALA A 647 27.20 -26.10 -15.88
N VAL A 648 26.67 -24.89 -16.06
CA VAL A 648 27.45 -23.70 -16.47
C VAL A 648 28.49 -23.35 -15.40
N ARG A 649 28.20 -23.57 -14.12
CA ARG A 649 29.11 -23.31 -12.99
C ARG A 649 30.09 -24.45 -12.71
N GLY A 650 30.60 -25.09 -13.76
CA GLY A 650 31.60 -26.15 -13.65
C GLY A 650 31.08 -27.47 -13.06
N GLY A 651 29.80 -27.77 -13.24
CA GLY A 651 29.20 -29.04 -12.79
C GLY A 651 29.09 -29.18 -11.27
N LEU A 652 28.96 -28.08 -10.53
CA LEU A 652 28.72 -28.11 -9.09
C LEU A 652 27.33 -28.68 -8.75
N SER A 653 27.07 -28.94 -7.46
CA SER A 653 25.77 -29.43 -7.00
C SER A 653 24.75 -28.31 -6.77
N ALA A 654 23.49 -28.55 -7.13
CA ALA A 654 22.38 -27.66 -6.75
C ALA A 654 22.17 -27.60 -5.22
N ASN A 655 22.64 -28.60 -4.46
CA ASN A 655 22.59 -28.61 -2.99
C ASN A 655 23.45 -27.52 -2.33
N ASN A 656 24.22 -26.76 -3.11
CA ASN A 656 24.91 -25.58 -2.62
C ASN A 656 23.91 -24.46 -2.23
N TRP A 657 22.64 -24.55 -2.68
CA TRP A 657 21.54 -23.67 -2.30
C TRP A 657 20.51 -24.40 -1.45
N GLN A 658 19.83 -23.63 -0.60
CA GLN A 658 18.65 -24.07 0.12
C GLN A 658 17.42 -24.04 -0.81
N VAL A 659 16.40 -24.78 -0.43
CA VAL A 659 15.07 -24.70 -1.06
C VAL A 659 14.40 -23.35 -0.72
N PRO A 660 13.57 -22.79 -1.62
CA PRO A 660 13.17 -23.32 -2.92
C PRO A 660 14.20 -23.10 -4.05
N TRP A 661 15.24 -22.27 -3.86
CA TRP A 661 16.16 -21.89 -4.93
C TRP A 661 16.94 -23.06 -5.54
N ARG A 662 17.19 -24.11 -4.76
CA ARG A 662 17.79 -25.36 -5.26
C ARG A 662 17.07 -25.94 -6.49
N ASN A 663 15.76 -25.74 -6.59
CA ASN A 663 14.93 -26.42 -7.60
C ASN A 663 15.21 -25.97 -9.04
N ALA A 664 15.73 -24.75 -9.24
CA ALA A 664 15.89 -24.17 -10.57
C ALA A 664 17.09 -23.21 -10.65
N VAL A 665 18.21 -23.57 -10.02
CA VAL A 665 19.41 -22.73 -9.95
C VAL A 665 19.82 -22.18 -11.32
N GLY A 666 19.85 -20.86 -11.43
CA GLY A 666 20.28 -20.13 -12.62
C GLY A 666 19.12 -19.66 -13.51
N THR A 667 17.96 -20.30 -13.44
CA THR A 667 16.77 -20.01 -14.27
C THR A 667 15.59 -19.47 -13.47
N GLN A 668 15.71 -19.39 -12.15
CA GLN A 668 14.72 -18.81 -11.26
C GLN A 668 14.97 -17.33 -10.99
N THR A 669 13.96 -16.66 -10.44
CA THR A 669 14.07 -15.31 -9.87
C THR A 669 13.77 -15.34 -8.37
N MET A 670 13.92 -14.22 -7.68
CA MET A 670 13.65 -14.09 -6.25
C MET A 670 12.97 -12.76 -5.90
N TYR A 671 12.36 -12.71 -4.73
CA TYR A 671 11.66 -11.55 -4.21
C TYR A 671 12.57 -10.66 -3.37
N CYS A 672 12.24 -9.37 -3.26
CA CYS A 672 12.93 -8.50 -2.29
C CYS A 672 12.65 -8.99 -0.85
N SER A 673 11.43 -9.49 -0.62
CA SER A 673 10.93 -10.08 0.62
C SER A 673 11.59 -11.40 1.01
N ASP A 674 12.41 -12.00 0.14
CA ASP A 674 13.29 -13.12 0.52
C ASP A 674 14.45 -12.67 1.41
N CYS A 675 14.88 -11.41 1.29
CA CYS A 675 15.97 -10.85 2.09
C CYS A 675 15.50 -9.81 3.10
N HIS A 676 14.46 -9.04 2.75
CA HIS A 676 13.97 -7.92 3.55
C HIS A 676 12.65 -8.25 4.25
N GLY A 677 12.62 -8.04 5.57
CA GLY A 677 11.48 -8.27 6.44
C GLY A 677 11.92 -8.69 7.84
N ALA A 678 10.95 -9.15 8.63
CA ALA A 678 11.18 -9.63 9.98
C ALA A 678 12.26 -10.69 10.04
N GLU A 679 13.11 -10.66 11.07
CA GLU A 679 14.08 -11.72 11.28
C GLU A 679 13.42 -13.10 11.38
N VAL A 680 14.09 -14.11 10.82
CA VAL A 680 13.58 -15.49 10.74
C VAL A 680 14.44 -16.40 11.61
N ALA A 681 13.79 -17.15 12.50
CA ALA A 681 14.46 -18.06 13.42
C ALA A 681 15.05 -19.29 12.70
N ALA A 682 14.43 -19.75 11.61
CA ALA A 682 14.88 -20.93 10.85
C ALA A 682 16.25 -20.70 10.18
N ASN A 683 17.20 -21.60 10.38
CA ASN A 683 18.61 -21.41 9.96
C ASN A 683 18.83 -21.40 8.44
N ASN A 684 17.94 -22.03 7.67
CA ASN A 684 18.09 -22.35 6.25
C ASN A 684 16.84 -22.03 5.44
N SER A 685 16.03 -21.08 5.92
CA SER A 685 14.79 -20.67 5.30
C SER A 685 14.56 -19.17 5.48
N VAL A 686 13.87 -18.57 4.50
CA VAL A 686 13.40 -17.19 4.56
C VAL A 686 11.92 -17.09 4.90
N VAL A 687 11.24 -18.22 5.07
CA VAL A 687 9.82 -18.26 5.43
C VAL A 687 9.66 -17.65 6.83
N PRO A 688 8.78 -16.64 7.01
CA PRO A 688 8.53 -16.03 8.31
C PRO A 688 8.14 -17.05 9.38
N ASP A 689 8.46 -16.71 10.63
CA ASP A 689 8.07 -17.52 11.78
C ASP A 689 6.53 -17.63 11.85
N GLY A 690 6.03 -18.84 12.11
CA GLY A 690 4.61 -19.17 11.98
C GLY A 690 4.17 -19.54 10.57
N GLY A 691 5.09 -19.62 9.60
CA GLY A 691 4.82 -20.00 8.22
C GLY A 691 4.28 -18.86 7.37
N GLU A 692 3.66 -19.19 6.24
CA GLU A 692 3.23 -18.18 5.25
C GLU A 692 2.10 -17.25 5.74
N ASN A 693 1.34 -17.67 6.76
CA ASN A 693 0.32 -16.86 7.44
C ASN A 693 0.77 -16.40 8.85
N GLY A 694 2.05 -16.55 9.18
CA GLY A 694 2.62 -16.13 10.46
C GLY A 694 2.96 -14.64 10.48
N VAL A 695 4.21 -14.33 10.85
CA VAL A 695 4.73 -12.95 10.77
C VAL A 695 4.59 -12.43 9.33
N PRO A 696 4.14 -11.17 9.11
CA PRO A 696 3.91 -10.65 7.76
C PRO A 696 5.15 -10.73 6.85
N TRP A 697 4.95 -11.17 5.61
CA TRP A 697 5.98 -11.08 4.56
C TRP A 697 6.23 -9.63 4.14
N GLY A 698 7.47 -9.31 3.78
CA GLY A 698 7.84 -8.02 3.22
C GLY A 698 8.46 -7.05 4.23
N PRO A 699 8.90 -5.87 3.77
CA PRO A 699 9.83 -5.01 4.50
C PRO A 699 9.13 -4.06 5.48
N HIS A 700 8.35 -4.60 6.42
CA HIS A 700 7.66 -3.80 7.45
C HIS A 700 8.62 -3.38 8.58
N GLY A 701 9.32 -4.34 9.18
CA GLY A 701 10.30 -4.10 10.23
C GLY A 701 11.22 -5.29 10.49
N SER A 702 12.35 -5.04 11.16
CA SER A 702 13.31 -6.06 11.61
C SER A 702 14.15 -5.52 12.76
N ASN A 703 14.71 -6.42 13.56
CA ASN A 703 15.75 -6.06 14.52
C ASN A 703 17.16 -6.04 13.89
N ASN A 704 17.32 -6.54 12.66
CA ASN A 704 18.57 -6.44 11.92
C ASN A 704 18.63 -5.15 11.09
N ALA A 705 19.85 -4.60 10.98
CA ALA A 705 20.16 -3.53 10.05
C ALA A 705 19.66 -3.82 8.62
N PHE A 706 19.31 -2.76 7.89
CA PHE A 706 18.77 -2.79 6.53
C PHE A 706 17.46 -3.59 6.36
N LEU A 707 16.68 -3.75 7.44
CA LEU A 707 15.44 -4.53 7.46
C LEU A 707 15.68 -6.00 7.05
N LEU A 708 16.78 -6.63 7.45
CA LEU A 708 17.15 -7.95 6.94
C LEU A 708 16.53 -9.10 7.75
N LYS A 709 16.21 -10.20 7.08
CA LYS A 709 15.75 -11.45 7.71
C LYS A 709 16.82 -12.18 8.53
N GLY A 710 18.08 -11.77 8.40
CA GLY A 710 19.23 -12.28 9.14
C GLY A 710 20.37 -11.26 9.18
N ALA A 711 21.40 -11.56 9.95
CA ALA A 711 22.57 -10.70 10.09
C ALA A 711 23.43 -10.71 8.82
N TRP A 712 23.85 -9.52 8.39
CA TRP A 712 24.93 -9.33 7.42
C TRP A 712 25.95 -8.36 8.00
N ASN A 713 27.09 -8.89 8.44
CA ASN A 713 28.15 -8.13 9.10
C ASN A 713 29.51 -8.85 9.00
N ASN A 714 30.50 -8.37 9.74
CA ASN A 714 31.86 -8.90 9.75
C ASN A 714 32.02 -10.27 10.46
N ALA A 715 30.93 -10.88 10.94
CA ALA A 715 30.95 -12.27 11.42
C ALA A 715 30.24 -13.22 10.43
N THR A 716 29.64 -12.73 9.35
CA THR A 716 28.95 -13.61 8.41
C THR A 716 29.95 -14.48 7.66
N GLY A 717 29.75 -15.81 7.77
CA GLY A 717 30.69 -16.85 7.35
C GLY A 717 31.48 -17.46 8.51
N THR A 718 31.43 -16.88 9.71
CA THR A 718 32.09 -17.40 10.92
C THR A 718 31.19 -17.26 12.15
N GLY A 719 30.66 -18.36 12.67
CA GLY A 719 29.88 -18.34 13.92
C GLY A 719 28.45 -17.79 13.80
N GLN A 720 28.00 -17.46 12.58
CA GLN A 720 26.62 -17.09 12.26
C GLN A 720 25.93 -18.12 11.35
N GLN A 721 26.20 -19.41 11.56
CA GLN A 721 25.59 -20.48 10.74
C GLN A 721 24.05 -20.48 10.76
N ALA A 722 23.46 -20.03 11.86
CA ALA A 722 22.01 -19.98 12.06
C ALA A 722 21.39 -18.64 11.66
N THR A 723 22.12 -17.56 11.89
CA THR A 723 21.60 -16.20 11.87
C THR A 723 22.08 -15.38 10.68
N GLY A 724 23.10 -15.83 9.95
CA GLY A 724 23.65 -15.14 8.80
C GLY A 724 22.67 -15.14 7.62
N LEU A 725 22.42 -13.96 7.05
CA LEU A 725 21.44 -13.76 5.98
C LEU A 725 21.70 -14.68 4.78
N CYS A 726 22.95 -14.75 4.31
CA CYS A 726 23.31 -15.52 3.12
C CYS A 726 22.95 -17.01 3.28
N PHE A 727 23.01 -17.54 4.50
CA PHE A 727 22.82 -18.96 4.76
C PHE A 727 21.35 -19.40 4.83
N LYS A 728 20.43 -18.43 4.79
CA LYS A 728 19.01 -18.72 4.54
C LYS A 728 18.79 -19.26 3.12
N CYS A 729 19.68 -18.94 2.17
CA CYS A 729 19.58 -19.36 0.77
C CYS A 729 20.79 -20.20 0.29
N HIS A 730 21.93 -20.09 0.95
CA HIS A 730 23.17 -20.82 0.64
C HIS A 730 23.54 -21.82 1.74
N SER A 731 24.18 -22.92 1.39
CA SER A 731 24.63 -23.90 2.38
C SER A 731 25.83 -23.39 3.19
N TYR A 732 25.65 -23.20 4.50
CA TYR A 732 26.76 -22.83 5.41
C TYR A 732 27.88 -23.87 5.38
N THR A 733 27.52 -25.15 5.48
CA THR A 733 28.47 -26.26 5.48
C THR A 733 29.37 -26.21 4.25
N ILE A 734 28.83 -25.91 3.07
CA ILE A 734 29.59 -25.89 1.82
C ILE A 734 30.47 -24.64 1.70
N TYR A 735 29.97 -23.46 2.06
CA TYR A 735 30.68 -22.19 1.81
C TYR A 735 31.56 -21.70 2.97
N ALA A 736 31.35 -22.19 4.19
CA ALA A 736 31.99 -21.67 5.40
C ALA A 736 32.79 -22.72 6.21
N THR A 737 32.83 -23.99 5.76
CA THR A 737 33.51 -25.07 6.51
C THR A 737 34.41 -25.91 5.61
N ARG A 738 35.14 -26.87 6.20
CA ARG A 738 36.00 -27.83 5.51
C ARG A 738 35.24 -28.94 4.75
N ALA A 739 33.95 -28.74 4.46
CA ALA A 739 33.21 -29.72 3.68
C ALA A 739 33.81 -29.81 2.26
N ASP A 740 34.26 -30.99 1.85
CA ASP A 740 34.85 -31.20 0.51
C ASP A 740 33.75 -31.33 -0.55
N THR A 741 33.04 -30.23 -0.79
CA THR A 741 31.97 -30.14 -1.80
C THR A 741 32.35 -29.09 -2.83
N ARG A 742 32.29 -29.48 -4.10
CA ARG A 742 32.65 -28.61 -5.23
C ARG A 742 31.74 -27.38 -5.31
N THR A 743 32.35 -26.20 -5.31
CA THR A 743 31.71 -24.91 -5.64
C THR A 743 32.26 -24.36 -6.96
N GLY A 744 31.81 -23.16 -7.34
CA GLY A 744 32.37 -22.44 -8.49
C GLY A 744 33.85 -22.06 -8.30
N PHE A 745 34.38 -22.10 -7.08
CA PHE A 745 35.77 -21.77 -6.75
C PHE A 745 36.67 -23.01 -6.63
N TRP A 746 36.48 -23.98 -7.53
CA TRP A 746 37.34 -25.17 -7.61
C TRP A 746 38.73 -24.81 -8.18
N LEU A 747 39.79 -25.16 -7.44
CA LEU A 747 41.17 -24.97 -7.88
C LEU A 747 41.68 -26.21 -8.62
N THR A 748 41.79 -26.12 -9.93
CA THR A 748 42.22 -27.22 -10.81
C THR A 748 43.67 -27.67 -10.58
N ASP A 749 44.54 -26.76 -10.16
CA ASP A 749 45.94 -27.04 -9.82
C ASP A 749 46.11 -27.67 -8.43
N ARG A 750 45.05 -27.67 -7.61
CA ARG A 750 45.03 -28.29 -6.28
C ARG A 750 44.13 -29.52 -6.19
N GLY A 751 43.20 -29.67 -7.13
CA GLY A 751 42.19 -30.74 -7.09
C GLY A 751 41.23 -30.59 -5.92
N GLU A 752 40.96 -29.36 -5.47
CA GLU A 752 40.18 -29.10 -4.27
C GLU A 752 39.38 -27.78 -4.35
N ASP A 753 38.28 -27.70 -3.60
CA ASP A 753 37.50 -26.46 -3.47
C ASP A 753 38.23 -25.39 -2.65
N GLY A 754 38.30 -24.18 -3.22
CA GLY A 754 38.96 -23.05 -2.61
C GLY A 754 38.33 -22.60 -1.29
N HIS A 755 37.01 -22.67 -1.11
CA HIS A 755 36.39 -22.35 0.17
C HIS A 755 36.84 -23.35 1.23
N SER A 756 36.80 -24.65 0.93
CA SER A 756 37.20 -25.72 1.84
C SER A 756 38.68 -25.58 2.22
N MET A 757 39.57 -25.25 1.28
CA MET A 757 40.99 -24.99 1.58
C MET A 757 41.19 -23.80 2.51
N HIS A 758 40.53 -22.67 2.24
CA HIS A 758 40.69 -21.51 3.11
C HIS A 758 40.05 -21.76 4.48
N ALA A 759 38.94 -22.49 4.58
CA ALA A 759 38.34 -22.87 5.85
C ALA A 759 39.29 -23.74 6.68
N ASP A 760 39.99 -24.70 6.05
CA ASP A 760 41.00 -25.55 6.71
C ASP A 760 42.19 -24.75 7.23
N LYS A 761 42.74 -23.86 6.39
CA LYS A 761 44.00 -23.18 6.67
C LYS A 761 43.85 -21.92 7.52
N ILE A 762 42.76 -21.19 7.37
CA ILE A 762 42.51 -19.95 8.10
C ILE A 762 41.63 -20.22 9.33
N GLY A 763 40.87 -21.31 9.36
CA GLY A 763 39.98 -21.69 10.46
C GLY A 763 38.72 -20.82 10.59
N ARG A 764 38.66 -19.68 9.90
CA ARG A 764 37.56 -18.73 9.90
C ARG A 764 37.47 -18.01 8.54
N LEU A 765 36.30 -17.98 7.91
CA LEU A 765 36.05 -17.32 6.63
C LEU A 765 34.97 -16.25 6.74
N ARG A 766 35.34 -14.99 6.59
CA ARG A 766 34.36 -13.90 6.50
C ARG A 766 34.06 -13.61 5.04
N CYS A 767 32.79 -13.69 4.65
CA CYS A 767 32.40 -13.58 3.24
C CYS A 767 32.87 -12.26 2.60
N ASN A 768 32.86 -11.18 3.38
CA ASN A 768 33.21 -9.82 3.00
C ASN A 768 34.71 -9.61 2.68
N TRP A 769 35.57 -10.57 3.03
CA TRP A 769 36.97 -10.58 2.59
C TRP A 769 37.11 -10.74 1.08
N CYS A 770 36.17 -11.47 0.47
CA CYS A 770 36.20 -11.82 -0.95
C CYS A 770 35.00 -11.26 -1.73
N HIS A 771 33.88 -11.00 -1.05
CA HIS A 771 32.64 -10.53 -1.67
C HIS A 771 32.30 -9.10 -1.27
N VAL A 772 31.60 -8.39 -2.14
CA VAL A 772 31.17 -7.01 -1.88
C VAL A 772 30.25 -6.90 -0.66
N ALA A 773 30.33 -5.74 0.01
CA ALA A 773 29.52 -5.43 1.18
C ALA A 773 28.03 -5.19 0.87
N VAL A 774 27.69 -4.87 -0.38
CA VAL A 774 26.31 -4.69 -0.85
C VAL A 774 26.02 -5.74 -1.93
N PRO A 775 25.43 -6.90 -1.57
CA PRO A 775 25.31 -8.04 -2.46
C PRO A 775 24.02 -7.98 -3.30
N HIS A 776 23.73 -6.86 -3.97
CA HIS A 776 22.57 -6.78 -4.89
C HIS A 776 22.98 -7.11 -6.32
N GLY A 777 23.88 -6.29 -6.86
CA GLY A 777 24.63 -6.57 -8.08
C GLY A 777 25.96 -5.85 -8.08
N TRP A 778 26.86 -6.29 -8.95
CA TRP A 778 28.26 -5.87 -8.95
C TRP A 778 28.89 -5.94 -10.35
N LYS A 779 29.96 -5.17 -10.55
CA LYS A 779 30.71 -5.13 -11.82
C LYS A 779 31.39 -6.46 -12.16
N ASN A 780 31.87 -7.19 -11.15
CA ASN A 780 32.60 -8.45 -11.33
C ASN A 780 31.75 -9.68 -11.03
N LYS A 781 32.10 -10.82 -11.65
CA LYS A 781 31.38 -12.08 -11.47
C LYS A 781 31.43 -12.57 -10.02
N ALA A 782 30.42 -13.36 -9.65
CA ALA A 782 30.29 -13.99 -8.33
C ALA A 782 30.41 -13.02 -7.13
N PHE A 783 30.04 -11.75 -7.32
CA PHE A 783 30.14 -10.69 -6.31
C PHE A 783 31.56 -10.48 -5.80
N LEU A 784 32.59 -10.87 -6.56
CA LEU A 784 33.97 -10.81 -6.11
C LEU A 784 34.46 -9.35 -6.10
N VAL A 785 35.03 -8.92 -4.97
CA VAL A 785 35.87 -7.73 -4.97
C VAL A 785 37.13 -8.04 -5.78
N ASN A 786 37.68 -7.03 -6.45
CA ASN A 786 39.01 -7.13 -7.03
C ASN A 786 39.80 -5.90 -6.65
N LEU A 787 40.72 -6.04 -5.68
CA LEU A 787 41.57 -4.92 -5.27
C LEU A 787 42.68 -4.58 -6.28
N ASN A 788 42.77 -5.30 -7.41
CA ASN A 788 43.51 -4.88 -8.60
C ASN A 788 42.69 -3.97 -9.54
N ASP A 789 41.38 -3.84 -9.31
CA ASP A 789 40.46 -3.06 -10.15
C ASP A 789 39.46 -2.31 -9.26
N VAL A 790 39.97 -1.36 -8.47
CA VAL A 790 39.15 -0.39 -7.76
C VAL A 790 39.03 0.87 -8.61
N GLY A 791 37.82 1.37 -8.77
CA GLY A 791 37.55 2.51 -9.65
C GLY A 791 36.65 3.56 -9.03
N LEU A 792 35.79 4.12 -9.88
CA LEU A 792 34.89 5.22 -9.55
C LEU A 792 34.01 4.92 -8.34
N GLU A 793 33.68 3.64 -8.13
CA GLU A 793 32.89 3.15 -7.00
C GLU A 793 33.50 3.42 -5.62
N ALA A 794 34.79 3.73 -5.58
CA ALA A 794 35.56 4.09 -4.39
C ALA A 794 36.20 5.48 -4.52
N GLY A 795 35.82 6.28 -5.52
CA GLY A 795 36.38 7.61 -5.76
C GLY A 795 37.79 7.58 -6.38
N LEU A 796 38.18 6.48 -7.02
CA LEU A 796 39.48 6.30 -7.68
C LEU A 796 39.32 6.24 -9.20
N ALA A 797 40.43 6.43 -9.92
CA ALA A 797 40.44 6.23 -11.37
C ALA A 797 40.22 4.73 -11.70
N PRO A 798 39.57 4.39 -12.83
CA PRO A 798 39.36 3.00 -13.24
C PRO A 798 40.66 2.18 -13.26
N GLY A 799 40.60 0.91 -12.81
CA GLY A 799 41.76 0.01 -12.77
C GLY A 799 42.75 0.26 -11.64
N THR A 800 42.46 1.15 -10.69
CA THR A 800 43.40 1.43 -9.59
C THR A 800 43.59 0.21 -8.70
N GLN A 801 44.85 -0.19 -8.52
CA GLN A 801 45.21 -1.24 -7.56
C GLN A 801 45.40 -0.66 -6.15
N VAL A 802 44.73 -1.23 -5.15
CA VAL A 802 44.81 -0.84 -3.74
C VAL A 802 45.34 -1.98 -2.87
N ARG A 803 45.48 -1.73 -1.55
CA ARG A 803 46.04 -2.68 -0.58
C ARG A 803 47.43 -3.17 -1.05
N ASN A 804 48.32 -2.22 -1.30
CA ASN A 804 49.66 -2.47 -1.81
C ASN A 804 50.65 -2.58 -0.66
N ASN A 805 51.43 -3.65 -0.63
CA ASN A 805 52.48 -3.89 0.38
C ASN A 805 51.98 -3.79 1.84
N THR A 806 50.73 -4.19 2.10
CA THR A 806 50.12 -4.15 3.43
C THR A 806 49.22 -5.36 3.70
N GLY A 807 49.26 -5.87 4.93
CA GLY A 807 48.35 -6.89 5.41
C GLY A 807 46.96 -6.36 5.82
N ALA A 808 46.83 -5.05 6.04
CA ALA A 808 45.57 -4.44 6.46
C ALA A 808 44.47 -4.62 5.41
N PRO A 809 43.22 -4.89 5.83
CA PRO A 809 42.11 -5.02 4.88
C PRO A 809 41.72 -3.65 4.32
N TYR A 810 41.18 -3.63 3.10
CA TYR A 810 40.68 -2.42 2.45
C TYR A 810 39.23 -2.15 2.85
N ASN A 811 38.96 -0.92 3.26
CA ASN A 811 37.64 -0.46 3.66
C ASN A 811 37.33 0.83 2.92
N GLN A 812 36.30 0.78 2.07
CA GLN A 812 35.82 1.94 1.34
C GLN A 812 34.34 1.74 1.03
N GLN A 813 33.51 2.60 1.59
CA GLN A 813 32.08 2.56 1.35
C GLN A 813 31.77 2.81 -0.14
N PRO A 814 30.62 2.31 -0.64
CA PRO A 814 29.70 1.40 0.04
C PRO A 814 30.07 -0.09 -0.16
N TYR A 815 30.98 -0.42 -1.08
CA TYR A 815 31.13 -1.80 -1.57
C TYR A 815 32.27 -2.61 -0.93
N TYR A 816 33.24 -1.98 -0.28
CA TYR A 816 34.39 -2.66 0.31
C TYR A 816 34.33 -2.60 1.83
N MET A 817 34.09 -3.76 2.46
CA MET A 817 34.13 -3.94 3.90
C MET A 817 35.07 -5.09 4.23
N ASN A 818 36.18 -4.78 4.89
CA ASN A 818 37.27 -5.72 5.17
C ASN A 818 37.73 -6.51 3.95
N ALA A 819 37.75 -5.88 2.78
CA ALA A 819 38.09 -6.53 1.52
C ALA A 819 39.58 -6.86 1.45
N ILE A 820 39.91 -8.04 0.93
CA ILE A 820 41.28 -8.55 0.84
C ILE A 820 41.59 -9.12 -0.56
N LEU A 821 40.58 -9.66 -1.25
CA LEU A 821 40.76 -10.39 -2.51
C LEU A 821 41.33 -9.53 -3.64
N LYS A 822 42.38 -10.04 -4.28
CA LYS A 822 42.95 -9.57 -5.55
C LYS A 822 42.84 -10.69 -6.59
N VAL A 823 42.22 -10.39 -7.73
CA VAL A 823 42.06 -11.32 -8.86
C VAL A 823 42.93 -10.81 -10.02
N ARG A 824 43.80 -11.69 -10.52
CA ARG A 824 44.66 -11.42 -11.68
C ARG A 824 43.98 -11.86 -12.98
N ASN A 825 43.38 -13.04 -12.96
CA ASN A 825 42.71 -13.63 -14.10
C ASN A 825 41.35 -14.18 -13.66
N PHE A 826 40.27 -13.66 -14.23
CA PHE A 826 38.97 -14.31 -14.06
C PHE A 826 38.92 -15.59 -14.89
N ARG A 827 38.54 -16.70 -14.26
CA ARG A 827 38.35 -18.00 -14.91
C ARG A 827 36.87 -18.35 -15.00
N PRO A 828 36.49 -19.24 -15.94
CA PRO A 828 35.22 -19.95 -15.85
C PRO A 828 35.10 -20.65 -14.49
N SER A 829 33.91 -20.66 -13.90
CA SER A 829 33.66 -21.34 -12.63
C SER A 829 34.02 -22.81 -12.73
N GLY A 830 34.65 -23.33 -11.69
CA GLY A 830 35.15 -24.70 -11.66
C GLY A 830 36.54 -24.88 -12.27
N GLN A 831 37.16 -23.82 -12.81
CA GLN A 831 38.46 -23.85 -13.50
C GLN A 831 39.51 -22.86 -12.93
N TRP A 832 39.34 -22.43 -11.68
CA TRP A 832 40.28 -21.53 -11.05
C TRP A 832 41.63 -22.21 -10.80
N ARG A 833 42.68 -21.41 -10.65
CA ARG A 833 44.01 -21.84 -10.18
C ARG A 833 44.46 -20.93 -9.05
N ALA A 834 45.34 -21.41 -8.17
CA ALA A 834 45.85 -20.59 -7.08
C ALA A 834 46.50 -19.29 -7.60
N THR A 835 47.26 -19.38 -8.71
CA THR A 835 47.95 -18.23 -9.32
C THR A 835 47.04 -17.20 -9.98
N ASP A 836 45.74 -17.49 -10.14
CA ASP A 836 44.76 -16.52 -10.64
C ASP A 836 44.42 -15.45 -9.58
N CYS A 837 44.79 -15.68 -8.32
CA CYS A 837 44.68 -14.72 -7.22
C CYS A 837 46.05 -14.09 -6.90
N GLY A 838 46.09 -12.79 -6.60
CA GLY A 838 47.32 -12.08 -6.24
C GLY A 838 47.43 -10.66 -6.80
N SER A 839 48.51 -9.98 -6.47
CA SER A 839 48.83 -8.64 -6.97
C SER A 839 49.06 -8.67 -8.49
N ALA A 840 48.44 -7.74 -9.23
CA ALA A 840 48.62 -7.65 -10.68
C ALA A 840 50.03 -7.18 -11.08
N GLY A 841 50.66 -6.35 -10.24
CA GLY A 841 52.03 -5.87 -10.41
C GLY A 841 52.30 -4.69 -9.49
N ALA A 842 53.27 -3.85 -9.84
CA ALA A 842 53.45 -2.55 -9.19
C ALA A 842 52.16 -1.72 -9.33
N PRO A 843 51.72 -0.95 -8.30
CA PRO A 843 52.44 -0.64 -7.05
C PRO A 843 52.40 -1.73 -5.96
N GLY A 844 51.69 -2.84 -6.15
CA GLY A 844 51.76 -3.98 -5.24
C GLY A 844 52.98 -4.86 -5.47
N ASN A 845 53.04 -5.97 -4.74
CA ASN A 845 54.23 -6.83 -4.70
C ASN A 845 54.37 -7.83 -5.87
N GLY A 846 53.38 -7.90 -6.77
CA GLY A 846 53.36 -8.82 -7.93
C GLY A 846 53.27 -10.31 -7.60
N GLN A 847 53.18 -10.69 -6.32
CA GLN A 847 53.08 -12.08 -5.88
C GLN A 847 51.71 -12.67 -6.22
N SER A 848 51.64 -13.99 -6.38
CA SER A 848 50.36 -14.69 -6.63
C SER A 848 50.26 -16.05 -5.95
N GLY A 849 49.04 -16.58 -5.88
CA GLY A 849 48.74 -17.86 -5.26
C GLY A 849 49.22 -17.98 -3.82
N ARG A 850 49.87 -19.09 -3.49
CA ARG A 850 50.33 -19.38 -2.14
C ARG A 850 51.34 -18.36 -1.64
N ASP A 851 52.25 -17.92 -2.52
CA ASP A 851 53.32 -17.00 -2.15
C ASP A 851 52.75 -15.63 -1.77
N TRP A 852 51.69 -15.20 -2.48
CA TRP A 852 50.92 -14.01 -2.08
C TRP A 852 50.19 -14.22 -0.74
N MET A 853 49.43 -15.32 -0.63
CA MET A 853 48.54 -15.57 0.51
C MET A 853 49.27 -15.78 1.84
N ARG A 854 50.51 -16.29 1.82
CA ARG A 854 51.25 -16.70 3.01
C ARG A 854 52.56 -15.94 3.20
N ASP A 855 53.35 -15.83 2.14
CA ASP A 855 54.78 -15.51 2.23
C ASP A 855 55.09 -14.05 1.85
N SER A 856 54.06 -13.22 1.60
CA SER A 856 54.21 -11.84 1.14
C SER A 856 53.82 -10.79 2.20
N ASN A 857 54.23 -9.54 1.96
CA ASN A 857 53.81 -8.37 2.73
C ASN A 857 52.34 -7.96 2.49
N GLU A 858 51.61 -8.67 1.62
CA GLU A 858 50.16 -8.53 1.39
C GLU A 858 49.38 -9.77 1.84
N ASN A 859 49.98 -10.64 2.67
CA ASN A 859 49.38 -11.92 3.05
C ASN A 859 48.03 -11.79 3.80
N CYS A 860 47.32 -12.92 3.86
CA CYS A 860 45.97 -13.03 4.45
C CYS A 860 45.98 -13.79 5.78
N GLN A 861 47.15 -13.94 6.42
CA GLN A 861 47.30 -14.79 7.61
C GLN A 861 46.67 -14.16 8.86
N ASN A 862 46.68 -12.83 8.99
CA ASN A 862 46.20 -12.13 10.18
C ASN A 862 45.25 -10.94 9.89
N PRO A 863 44.24 -11.07 9.02
CA PRO A 863 43.23 -10.03 8.91
C PRO A 863 42.49 -9.88 10.26
N PRO A 864 42.18 -8.63 10.67
CA PRO A 864 41.74 -8.26 12.02
C PRO A 864 40.56 -9.10 12.54
#